data_AF-A0A1A5P0M7-F1
#
_entry.id   AF-A0A1A5P0M7-F1
#
_cell.length_a   1.000
_cell.length_b   1.000
_cell.length_c   1.000
_cell.angle_alpha   90.00
_cell.angle_beta   90.00
_cell.angle_gamma   90.00
#
_symmetry.space_group_name_H-M   'P 1'
#
loop_
_entity.id
_entity.type
_entity.pdbx_description
1 polymer ?
#
loop_
_entity_poly.entity_id
_entity_poly.type
_entity_poly.pdbx_seq_one_letter_code
_entity_poly.pdbx_strand_id
1 'polypeptide(L)'
;MISRDIDGVAPWIRPGNDGHLRGHVLEAARRLNRTPAGIAARLTELGHPAPAPDSFPERVLDEDRDLITHRDGNGPERWIPDDTPVTLGHVIAVLQRKGKLTRVPQQTASEIATVCERLTRLGYRIHPGTAEATADDVVLVSLGLDGLPPWLPDPDEPVPLHHVLRFAQAHDRDPNEVLARLGRLGYHRLPEGPPAGSVDHEEIDLLGYGWERGKPRSWLAQDDPAWFPHLLAAGARTGRALAEIADRLRALGYLIPEQEFPAEVSESDFPLVGGRALTGAEYWLSRTDPVPAGHVLYTAHARGVSAASVLARLAELGYTRLPDVPDRHVTEDDLRLISRDGDGAAPVLGDTVPYGRVLRAAADSGTGPREIADRYRELGYTDVVLPDGPLPGSVTERDAGLVDTGTGWLAPHEPVPLPYVVRRAHAEGVGPADVARRLHALGFPKVPAPLPETPHPGDLIMISQNAEPGKPHIPLTGVPAHHVLRAANAAEVSLHDVAVRLVALGYTLGFTPHPDDAVILSENACGRAPWLWWPYLGRVLLAAKVLGRTPEEINDRIGELRGRESDLPDAGGFEEEDILLLSEELDARAPWLSERGASLLEHVLRAARVTGRSPQEIGERLTLLGHEVQVPPALDVRDGDLLELITRFGKPVGAADVLAVASRTGRSPAEVAARLRELDVEVPDLDYPTRRPAPTPPRLP
;
A
#
# COMPACT_ATOMS: atom_id res chain seq x y z
N MET A 1 -19.40 18.08 -10.32
CA MET A 1 -19.95 18.94 -9.27
C MET A 1 -20.51 18.15 -8.10
N ILE A 2 -21.33 17.10 -8.31
CA ILE A 2 -21.81 16.22 -7.22
C ILE A 2 -20.90 15.01 -6.94
N SER A 3 -19.96 14.69 -7.84
CA SER A 3 -18.89 13.71 -7.56
C SER A 3 -17.99 14.29 -6.47
N ARG A 4 -17.67 13.49 -5.45
CA ARG A 4 -16.83 13.83 -4.30
C ARG A 4 -15.44 14.26 -4.73
N ASP A 5 -14.89 13.65 -5.76
CA ASP A 5 -13.55 13.96 -6.27
C ASP A 5 -13.57 14.97 -7.43
N ILE A 6 -14.78 15.44 -7.79
CA ILE A 6 -15.03 16.42 -8.85
C ILE A 6 -14.50 15.92 -10.21
N ASP A 7 -14.50 14.60 -10.41
CA ASP A 7 -14.09 13.92 -11.65
C ASP A 7 -15.28 13.49 -12.52
N GLY A 8 -16.50 13.61 -11.98
CA GLY A 8 -17.72 13.16 -12.66
C GLY A 8 -18.01 11.67 -12.50
N VAL A 9 -17.27 10.98 -11.64
CA VAL A 9 -17.42 9.55 -11.32
C VAL A 9 -17.79 9.41 -9.83
N ALA A 10 -18.37 8.27 -9.47
CA ALA A 10 -18.61 7.92 -8.08
C ALA A 10 -17.28 7.85 -7.29
N PRO A 11 -17.25 8.22 -5.98
CA PRO A 11 -18.42 8.41 -5.11
C PRO A 11 -19.08 9.78 -5.23
N TRP A 12 -20.42 9.82 -5.13
CA TRP A 12 -21.21 11.06 -5.08
C TRP A 12 -21.32 11.61 -3.66
N ILE A 13 -21.42 12.93 -3.51
CA ILE A 13 -21.76 13.61 -2.25
C ILE A 13 -23.10 13.08 -1.76
N ARG A 14 -23.16 12.67 -0.49
CA ARG A 14 -24.40 12.13 0.08
C ARG A 14 -25.19 13.25 0.76
N PRO A 15 -26.52 13.30 0.58
CA PRO A 15 -27.36 14.23 1.33
C PRO A 15 -27.18 14.03 2.85
N GLY A 16 -26.71 15.07 3.53
CA GLY A 16 -26.65 15.10 5.00
C GLY A 16 -25.41 14.49 5.68
N ASN A 17 -24.32 14.19 4.96
CA ASN A 17 -23.19 13.50 5.60
C ASN A 17 -21.76 14.00 5.29
N ASP A 18 -21.61 15.14 4.63
CA ASP A 18 -20.29 15.66 4.30
C ASP A 18 -20.06 16.98 5.04
N GLY A 19 -19.46 16.93 6.24
CA GLY A 19 -19.05 18.12 7.00
C GLY A 19 -17.95 18.95 6.32
N HIS A 20 -17.71 18.77 5.01
CA HIS A 20 -16.57 19.28 4.25
C HIS A 20 -17.01 20.03 2.97
N LEU A 21 -18.24 20.54 2.96
CA LEU A 21 -18.87 21.09 1.76
C LEU A 21 -18.22 22.40 1.31
N ARG A 22 -17.65 23.20 2.22
CA ARG A 22 -16.89 24.40 1.87
C ARG A 22 -15.66 24.04 1.05
N GLY A 23 -14.88 23.07 1.48
CA GLY A 23 -13.70 22.58 0.75
C GLY A 23 -14.07 22.08 -0.65
N HIS A 24 -15.15 21.31 -0.73
CA HIS A 24 -15.71 20.82 -2.00
C HIS A 24 -16.12 21.95 -2.94
N VAL A 25 -16.89 22.93 -2.45
CA VAL A 25 -17.37 24.08 -3.23
C VAL A 25 -16.19 24.89 -3.78
N LEU A 26 -15.17 25.13 -2.94
CA LEU A 26 -13.97 25.87 -3.34
C LEU A 26 -13.17 25.13 -4.43
N GLU A 27 -12.95 23.81 -4.28
CA GLU A 27 -12.23 23.02 -5.28
C GLU A 27 -13.04 22.88 -6.58
N ALA A 28 -14.37 22.72 -6.49
CA ALA A 28 -15.24 22.66 -7.66
C ALA A 28 -15.28 24.00 -8.41
N ALA A 29 -15.33 25.12 -7.68
CA ALA A 29 -15.25 26.46 -8.25
C ALA A 29 -13.93 26.66 -9.01
N ARG A 30 -12.81 26.24 -8.40
CA ARG A 30 -11.48 26.29 -9.02
C ARG A 30 -11.40 25.44 -10.29
N ARG A 31 -11.75 24.15 -10.22
CA ARG A 31 -11.68 23.22 -11.37
C ARG A 31 -12.61 23.60 -12.52
N LEU A 32 -13.79 24.10 -12.20
CA LEU A 32 -14.80 24.47 -13.21
C LEU A 32 -14.69 25.93 -13.66
N ASN A 33 -13.75 26.71 -13.09
CA ASN A 33 -13.58 28.14 -13.32
C ASN A 33 -14.90 28.92 -13.15
N ARG A 34 -15.62 28.65 -12.05
CA ARG A 34 -16.87 29.33 -11.67
C ARG A 34 -16.71 29.98 -10.30
N THR A 35 -17.61 30.90 -9.95
CA THR A 35 -17.61 31.50 -8.61
C THR A 35 -18.06 30.47 -7.56
N PRO A 36 -17.45 30.43 -6.37
CA PRO A 36 -17.90 29.56 -5.28
C PRO A 36 -19.37 29.75 -4.92
N ALA A 37 -19.83 31.00 -4.86
CA ALA A 37 -21.22 31.35 -4.63
C ALA A 37 -22.16 30.68 -5.65
N GLY A 38 -21.78 30.65 -6.93
CA GLY A 38 -22.55 29.99 -7.98
C GLY A 38 -22.57 28.47 -7.88
N ILE A 39 -21.46 27.86 -7.44
CA ILE A 39 -21.41 26.42 -7.16
C ILE A 39 -22.28 26.05 -5.95
N ALA A 40 -22.18 26.82 -4.86
CA ALA A 40 -23.00 26.62 -3.66
C ALA A 40 -24.49 26.74 -3.97
N ALA A 41 -24.91 27.80 -4.67
CA ALA A 41 -26.30 27.98 -5.09
C ALA A 41 -26.79 26.80 -5.95
N ARG A 42 -25.95 26.31 -6.87
CA ARG A 42 -26.31 25.18 -7.72
C ARG A 42 -26.40 23.86 -6.95
N LEU A 43 -25.57 23.63 -5.95
CA LEU A 43 -25.70 22.46 -5.07
C LEU A 43 -27.01 22.50 -4.28
N THR A 44 -27.38 23.67 -3.74
CA THR A 44 -28.66 23.88 -3.07
C THR A 44 -29.86 23.63 -3.98
N GLU A 45 -29.82 24.13 -5.22
CA GLU A 45 -30.86 23.85 -6.24
C GLU A 45 -31.01 22.35 -6.54
N LEU A 46 -29.92 21.58 -6.43
CA LEU A 46 -29.91 20.13 -6.63
C LEU A 46 -30.28 19.34 -5.36
N GLY A 47 -30.70 20.02 -4.28
CA GLY A 47 -31.12 19.38 -3.03
C GLY A 47 -29.97 18.96 -2.12
N HIS A 48 -28.73 19.42 -2.37
CA HIS A 48 -27.60 19.21 -1.46
C HIS A 48 -27.44 20.40 -0.51
N PRO A 49 -27.16 20.18 0.78
CA PRO A 49 -26.80 21.27 1.67
C PRO A 49 -25.49 21.92 1.16
N ALA A 50 -25.40 23.24 1.25
CA ALA A 50 -24.19 24.00 0.92
C ALA A 50 -24.10 25.24 1.82
N PRO A 51 -22.88 25.73 2.15
CA PRO A 51 -22.73 26.98 2.87
C PRO A 51 -23.36 28.16 2.12
N ALA A 52 -23.79 29.19 2.86
CA ALA A 52 -24.45 30.35 2.28
C ALA A 52 -23.56 30.99 1.18
N PRO A 53 -24.10 31.31 -0.02
CA PRO A 53 -23.29 31.81 -1.14
C PRO A 53 -22.48 33.08 -0.84
N ASP A 54 -22.97 33.94 0.06
CA ASP A 54 -22.32 35.17 0.53
C ASP A 54 -21.17 34.90 1.52
N SER A 55 -21.02 33.67 2.02
CA SER A 55 -19.91 33.25 2.90
C SER A 55 -18.63 32.87 2.14
N PHE A 56 -18.59 33.05 0.83
CA PHE A 56 -17.45 32.71 -0.02
C PHE A 56 -16.84 33.96 -0.68
N PRO A 57 -15.54 33.94 -1.01
CA PRO A 57 -14.93 35.02 -1.77
C PRO A 57 -15.37 34.96 -3.24
N GLU A 58 -15.24 36.09 -3.94
CA GLU A 58 -15.55 36.17 -5.37
C GLU A 58 -14.70 35.22 -6.23
N ARG A 59 -13.44 34.99 -5.82
CA ARG A 59 -12.47 34.17 -6.56
C ARG A 59 -11.62 33.29 -5.64
N VAL A 60 -11.46 32.03 -6.08
CA VAL A 60 -10.50 31.06 -5.52
C VAL A 60 -9.22 31.12 -6.34
N LEU A 61 -8.08 31.19 -5.67
CA LEU A 61 -6.74 31.15 -6.26
C LEU A 61 -6.23 29.71 -6.26
N ASP A 62 -5.32 29.36 -7.17
CA ASP A 62 -4.74 28.01 -7.20
C ASP A 62 -4.01 27.67 -5.90
N GLU A 63 -3.42 28.67 -5.24
CA GLU A 63 -2.73 28.51 -3.96
C GLU A 63 -3.66 28.23 -2.76
N ASP A 64 -4.98 28.42 -2.91
CA ASP A 64 -5.95 28.15 -1.85
C ASP A 64 -6.17 26.66 -1.63
N ARG A 65 -5.91 25.82 -2.65
CA ARG A 65 -6.06 24.36 -2.57
C ARG A 65 -5.26 23.79 -1.39
N ASP A 66 -4.03 24.25 -1.22
CA ASP A 66 -3.16 23.79 -0.14
C ASP A 66 -3.64 24.27 1.23
N LEU A 67 -4.35 25.41 1.29
CA LEU A 67 -4.86 25.98 2.53
C LEU A 67 -6.04 25.18 3.07
N ILE A 68 -6.89 24.64 2.19
CA ILE A 68 -8.16 24.00 2.56
C ILE A 68 -8.06 22.47 2.68
N THR A 69 -6.88 21.91 2.47
CA THR A 69 -6.60 20.47 2.54
C THR A 69 -5.81 20.13 3.81
N HIS A 70 -6.39 19.25 4.62
CA HIS A 70 -5.74 18.58 5.73
C HIS A 70 -5.09 17.29 5.23
N ARG A 71 -3.85 17.04 5.68
CA ARG A 71 -3.12 15.82 5.33
C ARG A 71 -2.74 15.09 6.60
N ASP A 72 -3.56 14.10 6.96
CA ASP A 72 -3.30 13.16 8.05
C ASP A 72 -2.23 12.14 7.60
N GLY A 73 -0.96 12.55 7.55
CA GLY A 73 0.16 11.66 7.18
C GLY A 73 -0.06 10.93 5.84
N ASN A 74 0.06 9.59 5.86
CA ASN A 74 -0.11 8.70 4.70
C ASN A 74 -1.57 8.51 4.24
N GLY A 75 -2.54 9.18 4.88
CA GLY A 75 -3.94 9.14 4.47
C GLY A 75 -4.24 9.94 3.19
N PRO A 76 -5.40 9.70 2.54
CA PRO A 76 -5.86 10.53 1.43
C PRO A 76 -6.09 11.98 1.90
N GLU A 77 -5.88 12.95 0.99
CA GLU A 77 -6.17 14.37 1.25
C GLU A 77 -7.64 14.53 1.68
N ARG A 78 -7.87 15.16 2.82
CA ARG A 78 -9.20 15.50 3.32
C ARG A 78 -9.35 17.01 3.37
N TRP A 79 -10.54 17.54 3.10
CA TRP A 79 -10.77 18.96 3.34
C TRP A 79 -10.92 19.25 4.83
N ILE A 80 -10.76 20.50 5.23
CA ILE A 80 -11.07 20.92 6.60
C ILE A 80 -12.59 20.89 6.78
N PRO A 81 -13.12 20.33 7.90
CA PRO A 81 -14.54 20.40 8.17
C PRO A 81 -15.03 21.84 8.34
N ASP A 82 -16.20 22.17 7.79
CA ASP A 82 -16.77 23.53 7.75
C ASP A 82 -16.99 24.11 9.16
N ASP A 83 -17.27 23.23 10.13
CA ASP A 83 -17.58 23.60 11.52
C ASP A 83 -16.40 23.52 12.49
N THR A 84 -15.26 23.05 12.03
CA THR A 84 -14.06 22.93 12.86
C THR A 84 -13.20 24.18 12.72
N PRO A 85 -12.93 24.93 13.81
CA PRO A 85 -11.99 26.04 13.75
C PRO A 85 -10.59 25.57 13.32
N VAL A 86 -9.98 26.29 12.38
CA VAL A 86 -8.63 26.01 11.92
C VAL A 86 -7.63 26.32 13.03
N THR A 87 -6.81 25.33 13.37
CA THR A 87 -5.80 25.39 14.43
C THR A 87 -4.45 25.86 13.90
N LEU A 88 -3.55 26.24 14.81
CA LEU A 88 -2.19 26.67 14.49
C LEU A 88 -1.38 25.55 13.81
N GLY A 89 -1.58 24.30 14.23
CA GLY A 89 -0.93 23.13 13.64
C GLY A 89 -1.22 23.00 12.14
N HIS A 90 -2.47 23.19 11.72
CA HIS A 90 -2.84 23.19 10.30
C HIS A 90 -2.14 24.32 9.54
N VAL A 91 -2.16 25.55 10.07
CA VAL A 91 -1.53 26.71 9.43
C VAL A 91 -0.02 26.50 9.25
N ILE A 92 0.65 25.94 10.26
CA ILE A 92 2.08 25.61 10.19
C ILE A 92 2.34 24.51 9.14
N ALA A 93 1.53 23.46 9.10
CA ALA A 93 1.65 22.40 8.10
C ALA A 93 1.50 22.94 6.67
N VAL A 94 0.59 23.89 6.46
CA VAL A 94 0.42 24.61 5.20
C VAL A 94 1.66 25.42 4.83
N LEU A 95 2.19 26.22 5.77
CA LEU A 95 3.41 27.01 5.54
C LEU A 95 4.62 26.14 5.24
N GLN A 96 4.72 24.97 5.89
CA GLN A 96 5.76 23.97 5.62
C GLN A 96 5.69 23.44 4.19
N ARG A 97 4.50 23.05 3.71
CA ARG A 97 4.31 22.59 2.32
C ARG A 97 4.68 23.67 1.31
N LYS A 98 4.38 24.93 1.63
CA LYS A 98 4.72 26.08 0.80
C LYS A 98 6.19 26.53 0.91
N GLY A 99 7.00 25.90 1.77
CA GLY A 99 8.39 26.30 2.01
C GLY A 99 8.53 27.71 2.59
N LYS A 100 7.50 28.19 3.29
CA LYS A 100 7.41 29.54 3.86
C LYS A 100 7.81 29.64 5.33
N LEU A 101 8.12 28.52 5.97
CA LEU A 101 8.70 28.51 7.30
C LEU A 101 10.13 29.06 7.23
N THR A 102 10.42 30.10 8.01
CA THR A 102 11.77 30.66 8.08
C THR A 102 12.39 30.37 9.44
N ARG A 103 13.73 30.50 9.52
CA ARG A 103 14.47 30.40 10.79
C ARG A 103 14.26 31.61 11.70
N VAL A 104 13.46 32.59 11.29
CA VAL A 104 13.19 33.82 12.03
C VAL A 104 11.73 33.76 12.50
N PRO A 105 11.46 33.42 13.77
CA PRO A 105 10.10 33.20 14.27
C PRO A 105 9.12 34.35 14.00
N GLN A 106 9.61 35.60 13.99
CA GLN A 106 8.80 36.78 13.69
C GLN A 106 8.26 36.78 12.24
N GLN A 107 9.05 36.31 11.28
CA GLN A 107 8.61 36.21 9.89
C GLN A 107 7.57 35.09 9.74
N THR A 108 7.81 33.94 10.38
CA THR A 108 6.84 32.84 10.42
C THR A 108 5.51 33.28 11.03
N ALA A 109 5.52 34.05 12.13
CA ALA A 109 4.31 34.62 12.73
C ALA A 109 3.56 35.57 11.77
N SER A 110 4.28 36.39 10.99
CA SER A 110 3.67 37.25 9.96
C SER A 110 3.03 36.45 8.83
N GLU A 111 3.64 35.34 8.41
CA GLU A 111 3.07 34.44 7.41
C GLU A 111 1.85 33.69 7.97
N ILE A 112 1.86 33.31 9.25
CA ILE A 112 0.69 32.73 9.95
C ILE A 112 -0.49 33.70 9.88
N ALA A 113 -0.29 34.97 10.22
CA ALA A 113 -1.34 35.99 10.14
C ALA A 113 -1.91 36.12 8.71
N THR A 114 -1.04 36.11 7.70
CA THR A 114 -1.44 36.17 6.29
C THR A 114 -2.29 34.96 5.87
N VAL A 115 -1.90 33.75 6.29
CA VAL A 115 -2.68 32.53 6.01
C VAL A 115 -4.03 32.54 6.74
N CYS A 116 -4.07 32.99 8.00
CA CYS A 116 -5.30 33.12 8.78
C CYS A 116 -6.28 34.10 8.15
N GLU A 117 -5.79 35.25 7.67
CA GLU A 117 -6.61 36.21 6.95
C GLU A 117 -7.18 35.59 5.67
N ARG A 118 -6.35 34.84 4.91
CA ARG A 118 -6.80 34.20 3.68
C ARG A 118 -7.86 33.12 3.94
N LEU A 119 -7.66 32.27 4.95
CA LEU A 119 -8.63 31.25 5.36
C LEU A 119 -9.96 31.87 5.85
N THR A 120 -9.88 33.00 6.56
CA THR A 120 -11.07 33.77 6.97
C THR A 120 -11.84 34.28 5.75
N ARG A 121 -11.15 34.80 4.72
CA ARG A 121 -11.79 35.22 3.45
C ARG A 121 -12.40 34.05 2.68
N LEU A 122 -11.87 32.83 2.84
CA LEU A 122 -12.45 31.59 2.30
C LEU A 122 -13.67 31.09 3.11
N GLY A 123 -13.98 31.77 4.22
CA GLY A 123 -15.12 31.52 5.09
C GLY A 123 -14.87 30.41 6.12
N TYR A 124 -13.62 30.02 6.36
CA TYR A 124 -13.27 29.16 7.49
C TYR A 124 -13.20 29.95 8.78
N ARG A 125 -13.58 29.31 9.89
CA ARG A 125 -13.41 29.86 11.24
C ARG A 125 -11.98 29.59 11.69
N ILE A 126 -11.27 30.60 12.18
CA ILE A 126 -9.92 30.43 12.75
C ILE A 126 -10.04 30.33 14.27
N HIS A 127 -9.29 29.43 14.89
CA HIS A 127 -9.21 29.39 16.35
C HIS A 127 -8.63 30.72 16.88
N PRO A 128 -9.22 31.37 17.90
CA PRO A 128 -8.78 32.69 18.34
C PRO A 128 -7.28 32.80 18.65
N GLY A 129 -6.70 31.82 19.35
CA GLY A 129 -5.26 31.84 19.63
C GLY A 129 -4.38 31.63 18.40
N THR A 130 -4.89 31.02 17.32
CA THR A 130 -4.18 30.93 16.04
C THR A 130 -4.15 32.28 15.33
N ALA A 131 -5.24 33.04 15.37
CA ALA A 131 -5.30 34.40 14.81
C ALA A 131 -4.38 35.37 15.58
N GLU A 132 -4.17 35.12 16.88
CA GLU A 132 -3.30 35.91 17.77
C GLU A 132 -1.92 35.26 17.98
N ALA A 133 -1.47 34.39 17.07
CA ALA A 133 -0.19 33.72 17.20
C ALA A 133 0.98 34.72 17.10
N THR A 134 1.92 34.60 18.02
CA THR A 134 3.11 35.44 18.16
C THR A 134 4.38 34.66 17.77
N ALA A 135 5.52 35.35 17.72
CA ALA A 135 6.81 34.70 17.49
C ALA A 135 7.16 33.66 18.59
N ASP A 136 6.81 33.94 19.84
CA ASP A 136 7.02 33.01 20.96
C ASP A 136 6.17 31.75 20.80
N ASP A 137 4.96 31.87 20.24
CA ASP A 137 4.10 30.69 19.98
C ASP A 137 4.69 29.77 18.92
N VAL A 138 5.34 30.33 17.90
CA VAL A 138 6.04 29.53 16.87
C VAL A 138 7.17 28.71 17.50
N VAL A 139 7.91 29.31 18.44
CA VAL A 139 8.96 28.60 19.20
C VAL A 139 8.33 27.58 20.14
N LEU A 140 7.25 27.95 20.83
CA LEU A 140 6.53 27.09 21.76
C LEU A 140 5.93 25.85 21.09
N VAL A 141 5.47 25.91 19.84
CA VAL A 141 4.92 24.73 19.16
C VAL A 141 5.97 23.94 18.36
N SER A 142 7.22 24.37 18.34
CA SER A 142 8.34 23.62 17.76
C SER A 142 8.93 22.68 18.82
N LEU A 143 8.97 21.37 18.56
CA LEU A 143 9.48 20.38 19.52
C LEU A 143 10.96 20.63 19.90
N GLY A 144 11.72 21.23 18.99
CA GLY A 144 13.11 21.65 19.21
C GLY A 144 13.25 22.94 20.03
N LEU A 145 12.16 23.69 20.20
CA LEU A 145 12.14 25.07 20.72
C LEU A 145 13.01 26.02 19.88
N ASP A 146 13.08 25.80 18.58
CA ASP A 146 13.86 26.60 17.64
C ASP A 146 13.01 27.28 16.56
N GLY A 147 11.68 27.11 16.65
CA GLY A 147 10.74 27.61 15.64
C GLY A 147 10.82 26.87 14.31
N LEU A 148 11.41 25.67 14.28
CA LEU A 148 11.52 24.80 13.12
C LEU A 148 10.85 23.44 13.38
N PRO A 149 10.52 22.67 12.33
CA PRO A 149 10.05 21.31 12.50
C PRO A 149 11.12 20.41 13.16
N PRO A 150 10.72 19.35 13.88
CA PRO A 150 9.34 18.86 14.03
C PRO A 150 8.50 19.73 14.98
N TRP A 151 7.21 19.80 14.69
CA TRP A 151 6.23 20.54 15.49
C TRP A 151 5.65 19.64 16.58
N LEU A 152 5.03 20.23 17.59
CA LEU A 152 4.17 19.50 18.52
C LEU A 152 3.14 18.69 17.73
N PRO A 153 2.74 17.52 18.27
CA PRO A 153 1.77 16.65 17.63
C PRO A 153 0.40 17.34 17.49
N ASP A 154 -0.55 16.63 16.88
CA ASP A 154 -1.92 17.13 16.68
C ASP A 154 -2.50 17.72 17.99
N PRO A 155 -3.30 18.80 17.95
CA PRO A 155 -3.97 19.34 19.14
C PRO A 155 -4.73 18.33 20.01
N ASP A 156 -5.16 17.21 19.43
CA ASP A 156 -5.82 16.08 20.12
C ASP A 156 -4.84 15.03 20.68
N GLU A 157 -3.54 15.20 20.47
CA GLU A 157 -2.49 14.39 21.08
C GLU A 157 -1.92 15.06 22.35
N PRO A 158 -1.44 14.28 23.34
CA PRO A 158 -0.85 14.82 24.55
C PRO A 158 0.35 15.72 24.26
N VAL A 159 0.32 16.95 24.77
CA VAL A 159 1.52 17.80 24.78
C VAL A 159 2.53 17.23 25.79
N PRO A 160 3.79 16.98 25.40
CA PRO A 160 4.76 16.43 26.35
C PRO A 160 5.10 17.41 27.48
N LEU A 161 5.04 16.96 28.74
CA LEU A 161 5.35 17.81 29.90
C LEU A 161 6.79 18.38 29.84
N HIS A 162 7.78 17.57 29.44
CA HIS A 162 9.16 18.05 29.32
C HIS A 162 9.31 19.24 28.37
N HIS A 163 8.49 19.29 27.33
CA HIS A 163 8.51 20.37 26.35
C HIS A 163 8.05 21.69 26.96
N VAL A 164 6.98 21.64 27.75
CA VAL A 164 6.44 22.79 28.51
C VAL A 164 7.49 23.31 29.50
N LEU A 165 8.09 22.42 30.29
CA LEU A 165 9.10 22.80 31.29
C LEU A 165 10.35 23.39 30.64
N ARG A 166 10.81 22.84 29.52
CA ARG A 166 11.95 23.38 28.75
C ARG A 166 11.67 24.77 28.20
N PHE A 167 10.48 24.99 27.62
CA PHE A 167 10.12 26.31 27.11
C PHE A 167 10.04 27.33 28.25
N ALA A 168 9.38 26.96 29.36
CA ALA A 168 9.25 27.77 30.56
C ALA A 168 10.62 28.19 31.10
N GLN A 169 11.55 27.24 31.23
CA GLN A 169 12.92 27.49 31.70
C GLN A 169 13.70 28.38 30.72
N ALA A 170 13.65 28.11 29.41
CA ALA A 170 14.40 28.85 28.41
C ALA A 170 13.94 30.31 28.24
N HIS A 171 12.68 30.61 28.58
CA HIS A 171 12.07 31.93 28.42
C HIS A 171 11.69 32.62 29.74
N ASP A 172 12.12 32.06 30.88
CA ASP A 172 11.83 32.57 32.24
C ASP A 172 10.33 32.79 32.47
N ARG A 173 9.51 31.77 32.17
CA ARG A 173 8.04 31.78 32.30
C ARG A 173 7.57 30.78 33.34
N ASP A 174 6.40 31.04 33.91
CA ASP A 174 5.70 30.06 34.75
C ASP A 174 5.12 28.94 33.85
N PRO A 175 5.39 27.65 34.13
CA PRO A 175 4.84 26.54 33.35
C PRO A 175 3.30 26.56 33.20
N ASN A 176 2.55 27.04 34.19
CA ASN A 176 1.09 27.18 34.10
C ASN A 176 0.68 28.23 33.08
N GLU A 177 1.44 29.31 32.93
CA GLU A 177 1.20 30.31 31.87
C GLU A 177 1.44 29.72 30.48
N VAL A 178 2.47 28.87 30.34
CA VAL A 178 2.78 28.15 29.10
C VAL A 178 1.65 27.18 28.73
N LEU A 179 1.17 26.38 29.70
CA LEU A 179 0.01 25.50 29.50
C LEU A 179 -1.25 26.27 29.12
N ALA A 180 -1.55 27.37 29.83
CA ALA A 180 -2.67 28.23 29.51
C ALA A 180 -2.55 28.83 28.09
N ARG A 181 -1.32 29.15 27.65
CA ARG A 181 -1.09 29.61 26.28
C ARG A 181 -1.32 28.50 25.25
N LEU A 182 -0.80 27.30 25.45
CA LEU A 182 -1.05 26.14 24.58
C LEU A 182 -2.55 25.82 24.46
N GLY A 183 -3.30 25.88 25.57
CA GLY A 183 -4.76 25.75 25.55
C GLY A 183 -5.45 26.81 24.70
N ARG A 184 -5.00 28.08 24.78
CA ARG A 184 -5.48 29.15 23.89
C ARG A 184 -5.11 28.92 22.43
N LEU A 185 -3.99 28.28 22.14
CA LEU A 185 -3.58 27.91 20.77
C LEU A 185 -4.38 26.73 20.20
N GLY A 186 -5.18 26.06 21.03
CA GLY A 186 -6.08 24.98 20.63
C GLY A 186 -5.62 23.59 21.05
N TYR A 187 -4.53 23.44 21.79
CA TYR A 187 -4.11 22.12 22.30
C TYR A 187 -5.03 21.68 23.43
N HIS A 188 -5.70 20.53 23.26
CA HIS A 188 -6.76 20.07 24.15
C HIS A 188 -6.26 19.06 25.19
N ARG A 189 -5.21 18.30 24.89
CA ARG A 189 -4.60 17.34 25.81
C ARG A 189 -3.33 17.89 26.43
N LEU A 190 -3.50 18.83 27.35
CA LEU A 190 -2.41 19.39 28.14
C LEU A 190 -1.99 18.40 29.25
N PRO A 191 -0.71 18.47 29.70
CA PRO A 191 -0.24 17.74 30.87
C PRO A 191 -1.16 17.87 32.08
N GLU A 192 -1.31 16.78 32.83
CA GLU A 192 -2.19 16.74 34.00
C GLU A 192 -1.54 17.37 35.24
N GLY A 193 -2.35 18.02 36.09
CA GLY A 193 -1.91 18.61 37.35
C GLY A 193 -1.21 19.98 37.21
N PRO A 194 -1.08 20.75 38.31
CA PRO A 194 -0.35 22.00 38.29
C PRO A 194 1.16 21.70 38.22
N PRO A 195 1.87 22.09 37.16
CA PRO A 195 3.33 22.04 37.16
C PRO A 195 3.91 22.96 38.24
N ALA A 196 5.17 22.73 38.59
CA ALA A 196 5.93 23.61 39.47
C ALA A 196 5.88 25.07 38.99
N GLY A 197 5.87 26.03 39.92
CA GLY A 197 5.85 27.46 39.58
C GLY A 197 7.15 27.97 38.92
N SER A 198 8.25 27.22 39.04
CA SER A 198 9.51 27.49 38.34
C SER A 198 10.31 26.20 38.13
N VAL A 199 11.18 26.21 37.13
CA VAL A 199 12.07 25.09 36.77
C VAL A 199 13.47 25.64 36.50
N ASP A 200 14.49 25.07 37.12
CA ASP A 200 15.88 25.42 36.88
C ASP A 200 16.57 24.53 35.83
N HIS A 201 17.83 24.86 35.48
CA HIS A 201 18.58 24.10 34.48
C HIS A 201 18.94 22.68 34.92
N GLU A 202 19.19 22.47 36.22
CA GLU A 202 19.54 21.15 36.74
C GLU A 202 18.36 20.20 36.62
N GLU A 203 17.15 20.71 36.88
CA GLU A 203 15.89 19.99 36.69
C GLU A 203 15.61 19.62 35.25
N ILE A 204 15.84 20.54 34.30
CA ILE A 204 15.71 20.22 32.86
C ILE A 204 16.68 19.11 32.47
N ASP A 205 17.90 19.13 33.01
CA ASP A 205 18.84 18.05 32.80
C ASP A 205 18.34 16.73 33.42
N LEU A 206 17.53 16.73 34.47
CA LEU A 206 16.88 15.50 34.97
C LEU A 206 15.85 14.94 33.99
N LEU A 207 15.24 15.73 33.10
CA LEU A 207 14.16 15.28 32.21
C LEU A 207 14.66 14.50 30.98
N GLY A 208 15.90 14.75 30.57
CA GLY A 208 16.52 14.13 29.41
C GLY A 208 17.44 12.98 29.80
N TYR A 209 17.31 11.86 29.11
CA TYR A 209 18.29 10.78 29.16
C TYR A 209 18.81 10.48 27.76
N GLY A 210 20.12 10.30 27.63
CA GLY A 210 20.77 10.00 26.38
C GLY A 210 22.17 9.49 26.69
N TRP A 211 22.33 8.17 26.60
CA TRP A 211 23.57 7.49 26.99
C TRP A 211 24.62 7.51 25.87
N GLU A 212 24.18 7.38 24.62
CA GLU A 212 25.09 7.35 23.48
C GLU A 212 25.49 8.77 23.06
N ARG A 213 26.79 9.03 23.13
CA ARG A 213 27.38 10.28 22.65
C ARG A 213 27.00 10.50 21.18
N GLY A 214 26.16 11.51 20.92
CA GLY A 214 25.71 11.86 19.57
C GLY A 214 24.29 11.42 19.21
N LYS A 215 23.59 10.65 20.05
CA LYS A 215 22.14 10.42 19.88
C LYS A 215 21.32 11.57 20.49
N PRO A 216 20.14 11.89 19.94
CA PRO A 216 19.20 12.83 20.55
C PRO A 216 18.86 12.37 21.98
N ARG A 217 18.70 13.32 22.91
CA ARG A 217 18.17 13.00 24.25
C ARG A 217 16.74 12.46 24.08
N SER A 218 16.49 11.29 24.64
CA SER A 218 15.13 10.79 24.90
C SER A 218 14.58 11.54 26.12
N TRP A 219 13.31 11.92 26.05
CA TRP A 219 12.67 12.71 27.09
C TRP A 219 11.60 11.87 27.77
N LEU A 220 11.53 11.96 29.10
CA LEU A 220 10.51 11.29 29.88
C LEU A 220 9.11 11.86 29.53
N ALA A 221 8.17 11.00 29.17
CA ALA A 221 6.75 11.37 29.08
C ALA A 221 6.12 11.41 30.49
N GLN A 222 5.04 12.17 30.68
CA GLN A 222 4.47 12.40 32.00
C GLN A 222 3.99 11.10 32.68
N ASP A 223 3.42 10.21 31.88
CA ASP A 223 2.88 8.90 32.24
C ASP A 223 3.75 7.74 31.71
N ASP A 224 5.02 8.02 31.39
CA ASP A 224 5.93 7.04 30.78
C ASP A 224 6.10 5.82 31.71
N PRO A 225 5.68 4.61 31.30
CA PRO A 225 5.87 3.41 32.12
C PRO A 225 7.35 3.07 32.36
N ALA A 226 8.28 3.62 31.56
CA ALA A 226 9.72 3.46 31.69
C ALA A 226 10.39 4.54 32.57
N TRP A 227 9.63 5.18 33.48
CA TRP A 227 10.15 6.17 34.43
C TRP A 227 11.29 5.64 35.32
N PHE A 228 11.31 4.36 35.69
CA PHE A 228 12.32 3.83 36.63
C PHE A 228 13.74 3.78 36.01
N PRO A 229 13.93 3.23 34.80
CA PRO A 229 15.20 3.35 34.08
C PRO A 229 15.69 4.78 33.92
N HIS A 230 14.78 5.72 33.67
CA HIS A 230 15.10 7.14 33.60
C HIS A 230 15.64 7.67 34.94
N LEU A 231 15.00 7.30 36.06
CA LEU A 231 15.50 7.63 37.40
C LEU A 231 16.90 7.05 37.64
N LEU A 232 17.15 5.80 37.26
CA LEU A 232 18.49 5.21 37.35
C LEU A 232 19.50 6.03 36.53
N ALA A 233 19.13 6.44 35.33
CA ALA A 233 19.98 7.22 34.41
C ALA A 233 20.35 8.58 35.01
N ALA A 234 19.35 9.27 35.53
CA ALA A 234 19.55 10.53 36.23
C ALA A 234 20.37 10.35 37.52
N GLY A 235 20.10 9.30 38.30
CA GLY A 235 20.78 8.98 39.55
C GLY A 235 22.28 8.74 39.37
N ALA A 236 22.67 7.85 38.46
CA ALA A 236 24.09 7.57 38.24
C ALA A 236 24.85 8.77 37.68
N ARG A 237 24.22 9.55 36.79
CA ARG A 237 24.84 10.74 36.18
C ARG A 237 25.01 11.89 37.16
N THR A 238 24.04 12.11 38.04
CA THR A 238 24.03 13.25 38.98
C THR A 238 24.62 12.91 40.34
N GLY A 239 24.74 11.62 40.67
CA GLY A 239 25.12 11.13 42.00
C GLY A 239 24.06 11.34 43.07
N ARG A 240 22.83 11.75 42.70
CA ARG A 240 21.72 11.96 43.64
C ARG A 240 20.98 10.66 43.94
N ALA A 241 20.37 10.58 45.12
CA ALA A 241 19.53 9.44 45.50
C ALA A 241 18.28 9.38 44.62
N LEU A 242 17.84 8.17 44.25
CA LEU A 242 16.67 8.00 43.39
C LEU A 242 15.39 8.59 43.99
N ALA A 243 15.21 8.50 45.31
CA ALA A 243 14.06 9.05 46.01
C ALA A 243 14.00 10.58 45.84
N GLU A 244 15.14 11.28 45.93
CA GLU A 244 15.23 12.72 45.73
C GLU A 244 14.86 13.11 44.29
N ILE A 245 15.37 12.38 43.30
CA ILE A 245 15.05 12.62 41.89
C ILE A 245 13.56 12.35 41.63
N ALA A 246 13.01 11.26 42.17
CA ALA A 246 11.60 10.92 42.04
C ALA A 246 10.70 11.98 42.67
N ASP A 247 11.00 12.42 43.89
CA ASP A 247 10.28 13.50 44.57
C ASP A 247 10.32 14.79 43.75
N ARG A 248 11.48 15.11 43.15
CA ARG A 248 11.61 16.29 42.31
C ARG A 248 10.80 16.19 41.02
N LEU A 249 10.85 15.05 40.33
CA LEU A 249 10.04 14.83 39.13
C LEU A 249 8.54 14.83 39.44
N ARG A 250 8.10 14.28 40.59
CA ARG A 250 6.70 14.41 41.04
C ARG A 250 6.33 15.88 41.28
N ALA A 251 7.19 16.66 41.92
CA ALA A 251 6.98 18.09 42.11
C ALA A 251 6.89 18.87 40.79
N LEU A 252 7.53 18.38 39.73
CA LEU A 252 7.43 18.92 38.37
C LEU A 252 6.16 18.46 37.61
N GLY A 253 5.37 17.54 38.18
CA GLY A 253 4.12 17.04 37.61
C GLY A 253 4.21 15.64 36.96
N TYR A 254 5.34 14.94 37.07
CA TYR A 254 5.45 13.56 36.55
C TYR A 254 4.74 12.54 37.44
N LEU A 255 4.10 11.55 36.81
CA LEU A 255 3.35 10.50 37.51
C LEU A 255 4.27 9.34 37.90
N ILE A 256 5.13 9.58 38.88
CA ILE A 256 6.02 8.56 39.43
C ILE A 256 5.36 7.91 40.65
N PRO A 257 5.16 6.57 40.68
CA PRO A 257 4.64 5.88 41.84
C PRO A 257 5.43 6.15 43.12
N GLU A 258 4.73 6.22 44.26
CA GLU A 258 5.36 6.18 45.58
C GLU A 258 5.83 4.76 45.87
N GLN A 259 7.13 4.57 46.02
CA GLN A 259 7.74 3.28 46.30
C GLN A 259 9.10 3.48 46.95
N GLU A 260 9.60 2.41 47.58
CA GLU A 260 10.97 2.38 48.08
C GLU A 260 11.96 2.26 46.93
N PHE A 261 13.03 3.04 47.00
CA PHE A 261 14.12 3.04 46.04
C PHE A 261 15.40 2.52 46.69
N PRO A 262 16.28 1.84 45.93
CA PRO A 262 17.61 1.49 46.42
C PRO A 262 18.38 2.76 46.83
N ALA A 263 19.12 2.67 47.94
CA ALA A 263 19.90 3.78 48.48
C ALA A 263 21.04 4.20 47.54
N GLU A 264 21.64 3.23 46.84
CA GLU A 264 22.77 3.46 45.95
C GLU A 264 22.52 2.85 44.57
N VAL A 265 22.83 3.63 43.54
CA VAL A 265 22.78 3.24 42.13
C VAL A 265 24.09 3.64 41.46
N SER A 266 24.54 2.81 40.53
CA SER A 266 25.80 3.01 39.82
C SER A 266 25.59 2.90 38.31
N GLU A 267 26.54 3.42 37.52
CA GLU A 267 26.49 3.22 36.07
C GLU A 267 26.52 1.73 35.66
N SER A 268 27.03 0.88 36.55
CA SER A 268 27.05 -0.56 36.32
C SER A 268 25.66 -1.21 36.37
N ASP A 269 24.63 -0.51 36.85
CA ASP A 269 23.26 -1.01 36.92
C ASP A 269 22.50 -0.87 35.59
N PHE A 270 22.98 -0.03 34.66
CA PHE A 270 22.29 0.20 33.40
C PHE A 270 22.12 -1.04 32.53
N PRO A 271 23.17 -1.86 32.31
CA PRO A 271 23.01 -3.07 31.51
C PRO A 271 22.07 -4.07 32.18
N LEU A 272 21.86 -4.00 33.50
CA LEU A 272 20.92 -4.87 34.21
C LEU A 272 19.47 -4.54 33.89
N VAL A 273 19.13 -3.26 33.76
CA VAL A 273 17.75 -2.80 33.52
C VAL A 273 17.45 -2.57 32.03
N GLY A 274 18.50 -2.49 31.19
CA GLY A 274 18.38 -2.34 29.75
C GLY A 274 18.09 -3.66 29.05
N GLY A 275 16.94 -3.78 28.41
CA GLY A 275 16.54 -4.87 27.51
C GLY A 275 17.22 -4.84 26.13
N ARG A 276 18.35 -4.13 25.98
CA ARG A 276 19.18 -4.17 24.75
C ARG A 276 19.61 -5.59 24.42
N ALA A 277 19.90 -6.37 25.45
CA ALA A 277 20.21 -7.78 25.28
C ALA A 277 19.04 -8.58 24.68
N LEU A 278 17.76 -8.19 24.85
CA LEU A 278 16.60 -8.98 24.40
C LEU A 278 16.09 -8.63 23.00
N THR A 279 16.17 -7.36 22.63
CA THR A 279 15.55 -6.86 21.39
C THR A 279 16.56 -6.31 20.40
N GLY A 280 17.81 -6.07 20.84
CA GLY A 280 18.80 -5.31 20.09
C GLY A 280 18.54 -3.80 20.06
N ALA A 281 17.38 -3.36 20.58
CA ALA A 281 16.96 -1.97 20.70
C ALA A 281 16.93 -1.53 22.16
N GLU A 282 16.90 -0.21 22.39
CA GLU A 282 16.80 0.38 23.73
C GLU A 282 15.39 0.20 24.29
N TYR A 283 15.07 -1.01 24.73
CA TYR A 283 13.90 -1.29 25.55
C TYR A 283 14.34 -1.42 27.01
N TRP A 284 13.49 -1.00 27.93
CA TRP A 284 13.75 -1.12 29.35
C TRP A 284 12.97 -2.29 29.95
N LEU A 285 13.58 -3.02 30.88
CA LEU A 285 12.88 -4.06 31.60
C LEU A 285 11.87 -3.44 32.57
N SER A 286 10.62 -3.87 32.43
CA SER A 286 9.56 -3.58 33.40
C SER A 286 9.85 -4.28 34.73
N ARG A 287 9.62 -3.59 35.84
CA ARG A 287 9.83 -4.14 37.20
C ARG A 287 8.77 -5.13 37.64
N THR A 288 7.61 -5.09 37.00
CA THR A 288 6.45 -5.93 37.30
C THR A 288 6.37 -7.14 36.39
N ASP A 289 7.04 -7.10 35.23
CA ASP A 289 7.10 -8.22 34.32
C ASP A 289 8.23 -9.18 34.72
N PRO A 290 8.12 -10.48 34.40
CA PRO A 290 9.21 -11.42 34.57
C PRO A 290 10.48 -10.95 33.86
N VAL A 291 11.62 -11.00 34.55
CA VAL A 291 12.92 -10.76 33.94
C VAL A 291 13.33 -12.01 33.15
N PRO A 292 13.67 -11.89 31.85
CA PRO A 292 14.01 -13.09 31.10
C PRO A 292 15.29 -13.79 31.54
N ALA A 293 15.26 -15.12 31.61
CA ALA A 293 16.42 -15.94 31.98
C ALA A 293 17.65 -15.65 31.10
N GLY A 294 17.44 -15.51 29.78
CA GLY A 294 18.50 -15.16 28.83
C GLY A 294 19.18 -13.83 29.13
N HIS A 295 18.43 -12.82 29.57
CA HIS A 295 18.99 -11.51 29.94
C HIS A 295 19.91 -11.61 31.15
N VAL A 296 19.51 -12.37 32.17
CA VAL A 296 20.31 -12.59 33.39
C VAL A 296 21.61 -13.30 33.05
N LEU A 297 21.53 -14.41 32.30
CA LEU A 297 22.69 -15.20 31.89
C LEU A 297 23.67 -14.41 31.02
N TYR A 298 23.14 -13.68 30.02
CA TYR A 298 23.94 -12.87 29.12
C TYR A 298 24.64 -11.74 29.88
N THR A 299 23.92 -11.02 30.74
CA THR A 299 24.49 -9.92 31.53
C THR A 299 25.51 -10.42 32.55
N ALA A 300 25.29 -11.59 33.16
CA ALA A 300 26.26 -12.23 34.05
C ALA A 300 27.58 -12.51 33.31
N HIS A 301 27.50 -13.14 32.13
CA HIS A 301 28.66 -13.41 31.29
C HIS A 301 29.37 -12.12 30.84
N ALA A 302 28.64 -11.17 30.26
CA ALA A 302 29.20 -9.93 29.72
C ALA A 302 29.93 -9.08 30.78
N ARG A 303 29.53 -9.20 32.05
CA ARG A 303 30.14 -8.49 33.18
C ARG A 303 31.18 -9.33 33.93
N GLY A 304 31.32 -10.61 33.62
CA GLY A 304 32.19 -11.52 34.37
C GLY A 304 31.74 -11.73 35.83
N VAL A 305 30.44 -11.72 36.10
CA VAL A 305 29.85 -11.95 37.43
C VAL A 305 28.94 -13.18 37.43
N SER A 306 28.50 -13.64 38.61
CA SER A 306 27.61 -14.79 38.71
C SER A 306 26.14 -14.42 38.42
N ALA A 307 25.32 -15.40 38.02
CA ALA A 307 23.89 -15.17 37.79
C ALA A 307 23.18 -14.78 39.09
N ALA A 308 23.55 -15.38 40.23
CA ALA A 308 23.04 -14.99 41.54
C ALA A 308 23.36 -13.53 41.89
N SER A 309 24.54 -13.02 41.49
CA SER A 309 24.92 -11.62 41.70
C SER A 309 24.05 -10.66 40.89
N VAL A 310 23.75 -11.01 39.63
CA VAL A 310 22.83 -10.25 38.76
C VAL A 310 21.41 -10.24 39.34
N LEU A 311 20.91 -11.40 39.77
CA LEU A 311 19.58 -11.54 40.36
C LEU A 311 19.45 -10.77 41.68
N ALA A 312 20.44 -10.87 42.57
CA ALA A 312 20.46 -10.11 43.82
C ALA A 312 20.43 -8.60 43.55
N ARG A 313 21.20 -8.13 42.58
CA ARG A 313 21.20 -6.71 42.23
C ARG A 313 19.88 -6.27 41.61
N LEU A 314 19.27 -7.07 40.73
CA LEU A 314 17.93 -6.78 40.20
C LEU A 314 16.86 -6.75 41.31
N ALA A 315 16.95 -7.64 42.31
CA ALA A 315 16.07 -7.63 43.48
C ALA A 315 16.21 -6.33 44.29
N GLU A 316 17.45 -5.87 44.53
CA GLU A 316 17.73 -4.59 45.20
C GLU A 316 17.19 -3.38 44.42
N LEU A 317 17.25 -3.44 43.08
CA LEU A 317 16.63 -2.45 42.19
C LEU A 317 15.09 -2.56 42.16
N GLY A 318 14.52 -3.54 42.86
CA GLY A 318 13.09 -3.70 43.07
C GLY A 318 12.35 -4.45 41.95
N TYR A 319 13.06 -5.28 41.17
CA TYR A 319 12.44 -6.25 40.28
C TYR A 319 11.88 -7.42 41.08
N THR A 320 10.59 -7.67 40.95
CA THR A 320 9.86 -8.59 41.83
C THR A 320 9.68 -10.00 41.26
N ARG A 321 9.79 -10.16 39.94
CA ARG A 321 9.56 -11.41 39.23
C ARG A 321 10.86 -11.87 38.57
N LEU A 322 11.74 -12.42 39.39
CA LEU A 322 13.05 -12.88 38.96
C LEU A 322 12.97 -14.37 38.54
N PRO A 323 13.69 -14.76 37.47
CA PRO A 323 13.70 -16.14 37.00
C PRO A 323 14.55 -17.02 37.91
N ASP A 324 14.21 -18.30 37.99
CA ASP A 324 15.03 -19.31 38.68
C ASP A 324 16.13 -19.82 37.74
N VAL A 325 17.26 -19.11 37.75
CA VAL A 325 18.43 -19.39 36.90
C VAL A 325 19.53 -19.99 37.77
N PRO A 326 20.17 -21.11 37.37
CA PRO A 326 21.25 -21.70 38.16
C PRO A 326 22.45 -20.75 38.28
N ASP A 327 23.06 -20.71 39.45
CA ASP A 327 24.33 -20.00 39.66
C ASP A 327 25.50 -20.85 39.14
N ARG A 328 25.64 -20.90 37.81
CA ARG A 328 26.71 -21.60 37.11
C ARG A 328 27.42 -20.69 36.11
N HIS A 329 28.63 -21.07 35.74
CA HIS A 329 29.37 -20.37 34.70
C HIS A 329 28.70 -20.60 33.33
N VAL A 330 28.33 -19.51 32.66
CA VAL A 330 27.72 -19.51 31.33
C VAL A 330 28.80 -19.73 30.29
N THR A 331 28.71 -20.84 29.56
CA THR A 331 29.67 -21.20 28.50
C THR A 331 29.34 -20.49 27.19
N GLU A 332 30.28 -20.46 26.23
CA GLU A 332 30.03 -19.96 24.87
C GLU A 332 28.89 -20.71 24.16
N ASP A 333 28.76 -22.01 24.41
CA ASP A 333 27.66 -22.81 23.85
C ASP A 333 26.32 -22.40 24.48
N ASP A 334 26.28 -22.06 25.78
CA ASP A 334 25.09 -21.51 26.42
C ASP A 334 24.72 -20.14 25.84
N LEU A 335 25.72 -19.28 25.56
CA LEU A 335 25.47 -18.00 24.89
C LEU A 335 24.86 -18.20 23.50
N ARG A 336 25.38 -19.16 22.72
CA ARG A 336 24.79 -19.51 21.42
C ARG A 336 23.36 -19.98 21.59
N LEU A 337 23.07 -20.82 22.58
CA LEU A 337 21.71 -21.29 22.86
C LEU A 337 20.76 -20.13 23.19
N ILE A 338 21.14 -19.22 24.09
CA ILE A 338 20.28 -18.11 24.50
C ILE A 338 20.22 -16.99 23.46
N SER A 339 21.19 -16.89 22.53
CA SER A 339 21.09 -15.95 21.40
C SER A 339 19.91 -16.34 20.50
N ARG A 340 19.14 -15.32 20.10
CA ARG A 340 18.02 -15.44 19.17
C ARG A 340 18.50 -15.95 17.81
N ASP A 341 19.65 -15.46 17.38
CA ASP A 341 20.22 -15.70 16.05
C ASP A 341 21.27 -16.84 16.09
N GLY A 342 21.56 -17.38 17.28
CA GLY A 342 22.44 -18.54 17.49
C GLY A 342 23.94 -18.24 17.46
N ASP A 343 24.31 -16.96 17.41
CA ASP A 343 25.69 -16.48 17.24
C ASP A 343 26.41 -16.16 18.57
N GLY A 344 25.70 -16.29 19.69
CA GLY A 344 26.22 -15.94 21.02
C GLY A 344 26.15 -14.44 21.36
N ALA A 345 25.65 -13.61 20.44
CA ALA A 345 25.46 -12.19 20.66
C ALA A 345 24.02 -11.85 21.04
N ALA A 346 23.82 -10.62 21.53
CA ALA A 346 22.49 -10.03 21.61
C ALA A 346 21.92 -9.81 20.18
N PRO A 347 20.61 -9.98 19.98
CA PRO A 347 19.61 -10.22 21.02
C PRO A 347 19.48 -11.69 21.46
N VAL A 348 19.13 -11.88 22.73
CA VAL A 348 18.87 -13.14 23.40
C VAL A 348 17.37 -13.43 23.48
N LEU A 349 17.03 -14.69 23.67
CA LEU A 349 15.66 -15.17 23.81
C LEU A 349 15.02 -14.60 25.08
N GLY A 350 13.73 -14.28 24.98
CA GLY A 350 12.85 -14.02 26.12
C GLY A 350 12.54 -15.29 26.91
N ASP A 351 11.47 -15.33 27.71
CA ASP A 351 11.17 -16.51 28.55
C ASP A 351 10.73 -17.76 27.76
N THR A 352 10.12 -17.55 26.59
CA THR A 352 9.64 -18.63 25.74
C THR A 352 10.70 -19.04 24.73
N VAL A 353 11.06 -20.31 24.72
CA VAL A 353 11.93 -20.91 23.69
C VAL A 353 11.04 -21.55 22.62
N PRO A 354 10.98 -20.97 21.40
CA PRO A 354 10.17 -21.56 20.33
C PRO A 354 10.78 -22.88 19.85
N TYR A 355 9.93 -23.84 19.49
CA TYR A 355 10.38 -25.17 19.05
C TYR A 355 11.37 -25.12 17.87
N GLY A 356 11.18 -24.19 16.93
CA GLY A 356 12.12 -24.00 15.82
C GLY A 356 13.55 -23.64 16.28
N ARG A 357 13.68 -22.88 17.36
CA ARG A 357 14.99 -22.56 17.95
C ARG A 357 15.66 -23.80 18.55
N VAL A 358 14.89 -24.69 19.20
CA VAL A 358 15.36 -25.99 19.70
C VAL A 358 15.89 -26.85 18.54
N LEU A 359 15.15 -26.94 17.45
CA LEU A 359 15.56 -27.67 16.24
C LEU A 359 16.83 -27.09 15.61
N ARG A 360 16.94 -25.75 15.55
CA ARG A 360 18.14 -25.07 15.04
C ARG A 360 19.37 -25.36 15.91
N ALA A 361 19.25 -25.20 17.23
CA ALA A 361 20.33 -25.52 18.16
C ALA A 361 20.76 -26.99 18.09
N ALA A 362 19.81 -27.92 17.93
CA ALA A 362 20.10 -29.34 17.74
C ALA A 362 20.92 -29.58 16.46
N ALA A 363 20.54 -28.95 15.35
CA ALA A 363 21.26 -29.03 14.09
C ALA A 363 22.68 -28.44 14.19
N ASP A 364 22.82 -27.25 14.78
CA ASP A 364 24.10 -26.54 14.88
C ASP A 364 25.11 -27.26 15.78
N SER A 365 24.64 -27.91 16.85
CA SER A 365 25.48 -28.62 17.83
C SER A 365 25.64 -30.12 17.55
N GLY A 366 24.85 -30.70 16.64
CA GLY A 366 24.77 -32.15 16.42
C GLY A 366 24.16 -32.93 17.60
N THR A 367 23.49 -32.23 18.53
CA THR A 367 22.87 -32.79 19.75
C THR A 367 21.37 -33.03 19.50
N GLY A 368 20.75 -33.99 20.18
CA GLY A 368 19.33 -34.28 19.98
C GLY A 368 18.41 -33.15 20.48
N PRO A 369 17.25 -32.88 19.84
CA PRO A 369 16.29 -31.86 20.30
C PRO A 369 15.84 -32.01 21.75
N ARG A 370 15.75 -33.25 22.26
CA ARG A 370 15.42 -33.51 23.67
C ARG A 370 16.49 -32.96 24.61
N GLU A 371 17.75 -33.27 24.33
CA GLU A 371 18.89 -32.83 25.14
C GLU A 371 19.04 -31.31 25.09
N ILE A 372 18.78 -30.68 23.93
CA ILE A 372 18.74 -29.21 23.81
C ILE A 372 17.60 -28.62 24.63
N ALA A 373 16.41 -29.18 24.59
CA ALA A 373 15.28 -28.71 25.41
C ALA A 373 15.58 -28.86 26.90
N ASP A 374 16.20 -29.96 27.31
CA ASP A 374 16.65 -30.17 28.69
C ASP A 374 17.73 -29.15 29.07
N ARG A 375 18.66 -28.83 28.15
CA ARG A 375 19.67 -27.78 28.38
C ARG A 375 19.06 -26.39 28.57
N TYR A 376 18.01 -26.03 27.82
CA TYR A 376 17.28 -24.78 28.05
C TYR A 376 16.61 -24.77 29.43
N ARG A 377 15.98 -25.88 29.85
CA ARG A 377 15.41 -25.99 31.21
C ARG A 377 16.47 -25.87 32.30
N GLU A 378 17.62 -26.50 32.10
CA GLU A 378 18.76 -26.32 33.00
C GLU A 378 19.24 -24.86 33.06
N LEU A 379 19.13 -24.10 31.97
CA LEU A 379 19.45 -22.67 31.95
C LEU A 379 18.37 -21.78 32.60
N GLY A 380 17.28 -22.36 33.11
CA GLY A 380 16.20 -21.62 33.77
C GLY A 380 15.05 -21.22 32.84
N TYR A 381 15.03 -21.70 31.58
CA TYR A 381 13.88 -21.49 30.70
C TYR A 381 12.75 -22.46 31.07
N THR A 382 11.67 -21.93 31.63
CA THR A 382 10.52 -22.73 32.04
C THR A 382 9.53 -22.99 30.91
N ASP A 383 9.50 -22.12 29.89
CA ASP A 383 8.56 -22.19 28.77
C ASP A 383 9.25 -22.63 27.47
N VAL A 384 9.62 -23.91 27.40
CA VAL A 384 10.18 -24.53 26.19
C VAL A 384 9.06 -25.20 25.40
N VAL A 385 8.68 -24.59 24.27
CA VAL A 385 7.59 -25.09 23.42
C VAL A 385 8.04 -26.34 22.70
N LEU A 386 7.32 -27.44 22.90
CA LEU A 386 7.57 -28.75 22.26
C LEU A 386 6.25 -29.33 21.72
N PRO A 387 6.30 -30.12 20.63
CA PRO A 387 5.12 -30.85 20.16
C PRO A 387 4.71 -31.95 21.16
N ASP A 388 3.43 -32.36 21.12
CA ASP A 388 2.88 -33.42 21.97
C ASP A 388 3.46 -34.83 21.65
N GLY A 389 4.07 -34.98 20.48
CA GLY A 389 4.63 -36.24 19.97
C GLY A 389 6.09 -36.49 20.37
N PRO A 390 6.65 -37.66 20.02
CA PRO A 390 8.07 -37.92 20.22
C PRO A 390 8.92 -36.94 19.40
N LEU A 391 9.92 -36.34 20.04
CA LEU A 391 10.91 -35.51 19.37
C LEU A 391 11.77 -36.36 18.43
N PRO A 392 12.20 -35.85 17.26
CA PRO A 392 13.08 -36.58 16.37
C PRO A 392 14.44 -36.82 17.05
N GLY A 393 15.06 -37.97 16.78
CA GLY A 393 16.35 -38.33 17.39
C GLY A 393 17.52 -37.47 16.93
N SER A 394 17.44 -36.90 15.72
CA SER A 394 18.46 -36.03 15.12
C SER A 394 17.82 -35.06 14.13
N VAL A 395 18.43 -33.89 13.97
CA VAL A 395 17.98 -32.81 13.08
C VAL A 395 19.18 -32.32 12.28
N THR A 396 18.97 -32.05 10.99
CA THR A 396 19.99 -31.51 10.08
C THR A 396 19.83 -30.01 9.91
N GLU A 397 20.83 -29.32 9.37
CA GLU A 397 20.72 -27.87 9.06
C GLU A 397 19.56 -27.58 8.11
N ARG A 398 19.31 -28.47 7.14
CA ARG A 398 18.16 -28.39 6.22
C ARG A 398 16.83 -28.39 6.98
N ASP A 399 16.70 -29.24 7.99
CA ASP A 399 15.47 -29.31 8.81
C ASP A 399 15.24 -28.06 9.64
N ALA A 400 16.32 -27.48 10.17
CA ALA A 400 16.23 -26.19 10.86
C ALA A 400 15.80 -25.07 9.90
N GLY A 401 16.28 -25.11 8.65
CA GLY A 401 15.81 -24.23 7.58
C GLY A 401 14.32 -24.36 7.28
N LEU A 402 13.73 -25.55 7.43
CA LEU A 402 12.31 -25.80 7.17
C LEU A 402 11.35 -25.20 8.20
N VAL A 403 11.83 -24.73 9.36
CA VAL A 403 10.97 -24.21 10.43
C VAL A 403 11.13 -22.71 10.68
N ASP A 404 12.13 -22.10 10.05
CA ASP A 404 12.37 -20.65 10.05
C ASP A 404 11.37 -19.96 9.11
N THR A 405 10.73 -18.87 9.52
CA THR A 405 9.81 -18.10 8.66
C THR A 405 10.41 -16.84 8.05
N GLY A 406 11.66 -16.52 8.39
CA GLY A 406 12.34 -15.25 8.11
C GLY A 406 11.96 -14.13 9.07
N THR A 407 10.82 -14.27 9.75
CA THR A 407 10.35 -13.33 10.78
C THR A 407 10.16 -14.00 12.15
N GLY A 408 10.45 -15.30 12.26
CA GLY A 408 10.23 -16.10 13.45
C GLY A 408 10.29 -17.60 13.16
N TRP A 409 9.52 -18.39 13.91
CA TRP A 409 9.53 -19.85 13.84
C TRP A 409 8.12 -20.40 13.68
N LEU A 410 7.97 -21.55 13.03
CA LEU A 410 6.70 -22.29 13.03
C LEU A 410 6.35 -22.76 14.45
N ALA A 411 5.08 -22.57 14.85
CA ALA A 411 4.54 -23.12 16.08
C ALA A 411 4.05 -24.57 15.86
N PRO A 412 4.43 -25.54 16.70
CA PRO A 412 4.12 -26.95 16.46
C PRO A 412 2.62 -27.29 16.48
N HIS A 413 1.80 -26.54 17.22
CA HIS A 413 0.36 -26.83 17.36
C HIS A 413 -0.53 -26.07 16.36
N GLU A 414 0.04 -25.14 15.60
CA GLU A 414 -0.68 -24.35 14.60
C GLU A 414 -0.65 -25.04 13.23
N PRO A 415 -1.70 -24.87 12.41
CA PRO A 415 -1.66 -25.31 11.01
C PRO A 415 -0.51 -24.64 10.26
N VAL A 416 0.34 -25.43 9.60
CA VAL A 416 1.40 -24.88 8.76
C VAL A 416 0.76 -24.23 7.52
N PRO A 417 1.01 -22.94 7.25
CA PRO A 417 0.41 -22.29 6.09
C PRO A 417 0.85 -22.95 4.78
N LEU A 418 -0.09 -23.29 3.90
CA LEU A 418 0.23 -23.82 2.56
C LEU A 418 1.26 -22.97 1.80
N PRO A 419 1.13 -21.62 1.76
CA PRO A 419 2.12 -20.80 1.08
C PRO A 419 3.54 -20.93 1.62
N TYR A 420 3.68 -21.24 2.91
CA TYR A 420 4.97 -21.50 3.53
C TYR A 420 5.59 -22.79 2.98
N VAL A 421 4.81 -23.88 2.93
CA VAL A 421 5.25 -25.17 2.40
C VAL A 421 5.69 -25.04 0.95
N VAL A 422 4.90 -24.36 0.11
CA VAL A 422 5.23 -24.13 -1.30
C VAL A 422 6.51 -23.31 -1.47
N ARG A 423 6.70 -22.25 -0.67
CA ARG A 423 7.92 -21.44 -0.71
C ARG A 423 9.16 -22.22 -0.32
N ARG A 424 9.08 -23.06 0.72
CA ARG A 424 10.18 -23.94 1.12
C ARG A 424 10.48 -24.99 0.07
N ALA A 425 9.45 -25.60 -0.53
CA ALA A 425 9.59 -26.55 -1.62
C ALA A 425 10.33 -25.95 -2.83
N HIS A 426 9.97 -24.72 -3.21
CA HIS A 426 10.65 -23.97 -4.27
C HIS A 426 12.11 -23.66 -3.92
N ALA A 427 12.38 -23.16 -2.71
CA ALA A 427 13.73 -22.81 -2.27
C ALA A 427 14.68 -24.02 -2.22
N GLU A 428 14.16 -25.20 -1.89
CA GLU A 428 14.93 -26.45 -1.81
C GLU A 428 14.93 -27.28 -3.10
N GLY A 429 14.12 -26.90 -4.11
CA GLY A 429 13.98 -27.66 -5.35
C GLY A 429 13.34 -29.04 -5.17
N VAL A 430 12.44 -29.21 -4.20
CA VAL A 430 11.73 -30.48 -3.92
C VAL A 430 10.21 -30.32 -4.00
N GLY A 431 9.46 -31.42 -4.00
CA GLY A 431 8.01 -31.38 -4.03
C GLY A 431 7.39 -30.80 -2.74
N PRO A 432 6.27 -30.06 -2.80
CA PRO A 432 5.54 -29.63 -1.60
C PRO A 432 5.16 -30.77 -0.66
N ALA A 433 4.87 -31.97 -1.17
CA ALA A 433 4.60 -33.16 -0.36
C ALA A 433 5.82 -33.61 0.47
N ASP A 434 7.04 -33.51 -0.06
CA ASP A 434 8.27 -33.84 0.67
C ASP A 434 8.47 -32.91 1.87
N VAL A 435 8.27 -31.60 1.67
CA VAL A 435 8.35 -30.61 2.74
C VAL A 435 7.30 -30.90 3.82
N ALA A 436 6.04 -31.16 3.42
CA ALA A 436 4.98 -31.49 4.37
C ALA A 436 5.29 -32.77 5.16
N ARG A 437 5.74 -33.85 4.50
CA ARG A 437 6.18 -35.08 5.20
C ARG A 437 7.33 -34.83 6.15
N ARG A 438 8.30 -34.00 5.75
CA ARG A 438 9.46 -33.71 6.60
C ARG A 438 9.06 -32.89 7.82
N LEU A 439 8.23 -31.86 7.65
CA LEU A 439 7.64 -31.10 8.76
C LEU A 439 6.83 -32.01 9.69
N HIS A 440 6.03 -32.92 9.16
CA HIS A 440 5.31 -33.89 9.97
C HIS A 440 6.26 -34.76 10.81
N ALA A 441 7.34 -35.27 10.21
CA ALA A 441 8.37 -36.05 10.90
C ALA A 441 9.16 -35.24 11.95
N LEU A 442 9.23 -33.90 11.80
CA LEU A 442 9.80 -32.99 12.79
C LEU A 442 8.83 -32.65 13.93
N GLY A 443 7.59 -33.16 13.90
CA GLY A 443 6.59 -32.96 14.95
C GLY A 443 5.56 -31.87 14.67
N PHE A 444 5.37 -31.47 13.41
CA PHE A 444 4.28 -30.55 13.01
C PHE A 444 3.07 -31.36 12.49
N PRO A 445 2.10 -31.72 13.33
CA PRO A 445 1.00 -32.63 12.94
C PRO A 445 0.04 -32.04 11.91
N LYS A 446 -0.15 -30.71 11.89
CA LYS A 446 -1.13 -30.00 11.07
C LYS A 446 -0.50 -29.43 9.79
N VAL A 447 0.09 -30.30 8.98
CA VAL A 447 0.61 -29.92 7.65
C VAL A 447 -0.49 -30.08 6.58
N PRO A 448 -0.53 -29.21 5.56
CA PRO A 448 -1.43 -29.37 4.42
C PRO A 448 -1.16 -30.70 3.69
N ALA A 449 -2.23 -31.45 3.40
CA ALA A 449 -2.19 -32.68 2.62
C ALA A 449 -3.57 -32.97 1.99
N PRO A 450 -3.65 -33.65 0.82
CA PRO A 450 -2.52 -34.08 -0.02
C PRO A 450 -1.85 -32.91 -0.74
N LEU A 451 -0.60 -33.08 -1.15
CA LEU A 451 0.18 -32.10 -1.92
C LEU A 451 0.91 -32.79 -3.08
N PRO A 452 1.36 -32.03 -4.10
CA PRO A 452 2.10 -32.60 -5.23
C PRO A 452 3.50 -33.09 -4.83
N GLU A 453 3.92 -34.21 -5.42
CA GLU A 453 5.25 -34.81 -5.24
C GLU A 453 6.35 -34.11 -6.03
N THR A 454 6.00 -33.38 -7.10
CA THR A 454 6.96 -32.71 -7.97
C THR A 454 6.95 -31.20 -7.75
N PRO A 455 8.11 -30.52 -7.70
CA PRO A 455 8.16 -29.06 -7.72
C PRO A 455 7.69 -28.53 -9.08
N HIS A 456 7.04 -27.37 -9.10
CA HIS A 456 6.75 -26.65 -10.33
C HIS A 456 7.36 -25.23 -10.27
N PRO A 457 8.08 -24.78 -11.31
CA PRO A 457 8.77 -23.48 -11.27
C PRO A 457 7.80 -22.30 -11.08
N GLY A 458 6.56 -22.43 -11.57
CA GLY A 458 5.50 -21.44 -11.40
C GLY A 458 4.74 -21.48 -10.07
N ASP A 459 5.02 -22.41 -9.15
CA ASP A 459 4.19 -22.55 -7.92
C ASP A 459 4.10 -21.23 -7.11
N LEU A 460 5.21 -20.51 -6.95
CA LEU A 460 5.23 -19.22 -6.26
C LEU A 460 4.41 -18.14 -6.97
N ILE A 461 4.44 -18.13 -8.30
CA ILE A 461 3.63 -17.22 -9.14
C ILE A 461 2.16 -17.52 -8.89
N MET A 462 1.77 -18.79 -8.92
CA MET A 462 0.36 -19.21 -8.80
C MET A 462 -0.27 -18.85 -7.46
N ILE A 463 0.47 -18.92 -6.36
CA ILE A 463 -0.05 -18.65 -5.00
C ILE A 463 0.04 -17.18 -4.56
N SER A 464 0.69 -16.31 -5.35
CA SER A 464 0.91 -14.91 -4.99
C SER A 464 -0.14 -14.00 -5.61
N GLN A 465 -0.57 -12.97 -4.90
CA GLN A 465 -1.49 -11.96 -5.42
C GLN A 465 -0.92 -11.33 -6.69
N ASN A 466 -1.80 -11.10 -7.66
CA ASN A 466 -1.44 -10.58 -8.97
C ASN A 466 -0.44 -11.44 -9.75
N ALA A 467 -0.21 -12.69 -9.35
CA ALA A 467 0.77 -13.58 -9.95
C ALA A 467 2.21 -13.03 -9.95
N GLU A 468 2.54 -12.22 -8.95
CA GLU A 468 3.87 -11.62 -8.78
C GLU A 468 4.56 -12.27 -7.57
N PRO A 469 5.70 -12.95 -7.75
CA PRO A 469 6.45 -13.53 -6.63
C PRO A 469 6.75 -12.49 -5.54
N GLY A 470 6.48 -12.84 -4.28
CA GLY A 470 6.73 -11.97 -3.12
C GLY A 470 5.58 -11.05 -2.75
N LYS A 471 4.51 -10.96 -3.55
CA LYS A 471 3.26 -10.34 -3.10
C LYS A 471 2.55 -11.21 -2.05
N PRO A 472 1.61 -10.64 -1.26
CA PRO A 472 0.82 -11.43 -0.33
C PRO A 472 0.11 -12.59 -1.03
N HIS A 473 -0.20 -13.66 -0.31
CA HIS A 473 -0.78 -14.86 -0.92
C HIS A 473 -2.27 -14.68 -1.25
N ILE A 474 -2.75 -15.36 -2.29
CA ILE A 474 -4.19 -15.44 -2.61
C ILE A 474 -4.94 -16.30 -1.58
N PRO A 475 -6.25 -16.05 -1.35
CA PRO A 475 -7.05 -16.90 -0.48
C PRO A 475 -7.10 -18.34 -1.00
N LEU A 476 -7.21 -19.31 -0.10
CA LEU A 476 -7.32 -20.74 -0.44
C LEU A 476 -8.62 -21.07 -1.19
N THR A 477 -9.65 -20.23 -1.07
CA THR A 477 -10.96 -20.50 -1.65
C THR A 477 -11.42 -19.42 -2.60
N GLY A 478 -12.14 -19.84 -3.64
CA GLY A 478 -12.76 -18.93 -4.60
C GLY A 478 -11.75 -18.21 -5.49
N VAL A 479 -10.67 -18.91 -5.89
CA VAL A 479 -9.66 -18.34 -6.79
C VAL A 479 -10.32 -18.04 -8.15
N PRO A 480 -10.36 -16.78 -8.60
CA PRO A 480 -11.07 -16.41 -9.81
C PRO A 480 -10.26 -16.73 -11.07
N ALA A 481 -10.93 -16.98 -12.20
CA ALA A 481 -10.25 -17.34 -13.45
C ALA A 481 -9.28 -16.26 -13.94
N HIS A 482 -9.54 -14.97 -13.68
CA HIS A 482 -8.62 -13.90 -14.05
C HIS A 482 -7.25 -14.01 -13.36
N HIS A 483 -7.21 -14.57 -12.13
CA HIS A 483 -5.94 -14.83 -11.44
C HIS A 483 -5.20 -16.01 -12.09
N VAL A 484 -5.92 -17.10 -12.37
CA VAL A 484 -5.37 -18.27 -13.09
C VAL A 484 -4.79 -17.86 -14.45
N LEU A 485 -5.50 -17.01 -15.19
CA LEU A 485 -5.05 -16.44 -16.46
C LEU A 485 -3.74 -15.65 -16.32
N ARG A 486 -3.67 -14.79 -15.30
CA ARG A 486 -2.49 -13.96 -15.05
C ARG A 486 -1.29 -14.82 -14.64
N ALA A 487 -1.51 -15.82 -13.79
CA ALA A 487 -0.50 -16.78 -13.41
C ALA A 487 -0.02 -17.63 -14.60
N ALA A 488 -0.92 -18.05 -15.49
CA ALA A 488 -0.57 -18.75 -16.72
C ALA A 488 0.32 -17.90 -17.63
N ASN A 489 -0.01 -16.61 -17.77
CA ASN A 489 0.81 -15.67 -18.51
C ASN A 489 2.22 -15.49 -17.90
N ALA A 490 2.27 -15.27 -16.58
CA ALA A 490 3.52 -15.00 -15.88
C ALA A 490 4.44 -16.23 -15.78
N ALA A 491 3.86 -17.43 -15.71
CA ALA A 491 4.60 -18.69 -15.65
C ALA A 491 4.83 -19.35 -17.03
N GLU A 492 4.33 -18.74 -18.12
CA GLU A 492 4.42 -19.29 -19.49
C GLU A 492 3.91 -20.73 -19.63
N VAL A 493 2.84 -21.07 -18.90
CA VAL A 493 2.18 -22.39 -18.94
C VAL A 493 0.72 -22.26 -19.34
N SER A 494 0.05 -23.38 -19.64
CA SER A 494 -1.37 -23.34 -20.01
C SER A 494 -2.25 -22.99 -18.80
N LEU A 495 -3.39 -22.36 -19.07
CA LEU A 495 -4.38 -22.04 -18.02
C LEU A 495 -4.87 -23.29 -17.29
N HIS A 496 -5.09 -24.38 -18.03
CA HIS A 496 -5.51 -25.66 -17.47
C HIS A 496 -4.46 -26.21 -16.50
N ASP A 497 -3.18 -26.16 -16.86
CA ASP A 497 -2.09 -26.63 -15.99
C ASP A 497 -2.02 -25.82 -14.70
N VAL A 498 -2.17 -24.49 -14.77
CA VAL A 498 -2.23 -23.63 -13.57
C VAL A 498 -3.42 -24.02 -12.69
N ALA A 499 -4.59 -24.20 -13.28
CA ALA A 499 -5.80 -24.54 -12.55
C ALA A 499 -5.69 -25.90 -11.86
N VAL A 500 -5.26 -26.93 -12.59
CA VAL A 500 -5.02 -28.27 -12.05
C VAL A 500 -3.95 -28.23 -10.97
N ARG A 501 -2.88 -27.45 -11.17
CA ARG A 501 -1.81 -27.31 -10.18
C ARG A 501 -2.30 -26.63 -8.89
N LEU A 502 -3.08 -25.57 -8.99
CA LEU A 502 -3.69 -24.90 -7.83
C LEU A 502 -4.62 -25.84 -7.06
N VAL A 503 -5.46 -26.62 -7.76
CA VAL A 503 -6.32 -27.64 -7.13
C VAL A 503 -5.47 -28.71 -6.43
N ALA A 504 -4.39 -29.18 -7.06
CA ALA A 504 -3.49 -30.16 -6.48
C ALA A 504 -2.73 -29.62 -5.24
N LEU A 505 -2.53 -28.31 -5.16
CA LEU A 505 -2.00 -27.63 -3.97
C LEU A 505 -3.05 -27.42 -2.87
N GLY A 506 -4.34 -27.68 -3.15
CA GLY A 506 -5.44 -27.54 -2.18
C GLY A 506 -6.25 -26.24 -2.29
N TYR A 507 -6.08 -25.46 -3.37
CA TYR A 507 -6.92 -24.29 -3.64
C TYR A 507 -8.27 -24.69 -4.25
N THR A 508 -9.35 -23.99 -3.88
CA THR A 508 -10.64 -24.12 -4.57
C THR A 508 -10.82 -22.99 -5.58
N LEU A 509 -11.17 -23.35 -6.81
CA LEU A 509 -11.40 -22.41 -7.90
C LEU A 509 -12.87 -21.95 -7.89
N GLY A 510 -13.11 -20.71 -8.34
CA GLY A 510 -14.46 -20.20 -8.54
C GLY A 510 -15.15 -20.71 -9.81
N PHE A 511 -14.51 -21.61 -10.56
CA PHE A 511 -14.97 -22.19 -11.82
C PHE A 511 -14.42 -23.61 -11.95
N THR A 512 -15.01 -24.44 -12.83
CA THR A 512 -14.50 -25.79 -13.08
C THR A 512 -13.48 -25.74 -14.22
N PRO A 513 -12.21 -26.14 -14.08
CA PRO A 513 -11.24 -26.02 -15.16
C PRO A 513 -11.46 -27.04 -16.28
N HIS A 514 -11.25 -26.63 -17.54
CA HIS A 514 -11.41 -27.48 -18.73
C HIS A 514 -10.16 -27.35 -19.64
N PRO A 515 -9.69 -28.43 -20.30
CA PRO A 515 -8.53 -28.35 -21.20
C PRO A 515 -8.72 -27.33 -22.34
N ASP A 516 -9.96 -27.20 -22.83
CA ASP A 516 -10.31 -26.25 -23.90
C ASP A 516 -10.19 -24.78 -23.49
N ASP A 517 -10.12 -24.45 -22.18
CA ASP A 517 -10.04 -23.05 -21.71
C ASP A 517 -8.83 -22.31 -22.30
N ALA A 518 -7.73 -23.03 -22.52
CA ALA A 518 -6.53 -22.48 -23.14
C ALA A 518 -6.82 -22.03 -24.58
N VAL A 519 -7.56 -22.82 -25.35
CA VAL A 519 -7.97 -22.46 -26.71
C VAL A 519 -8.94 -21.29 -26.67
N ILE A 520 -9.96 -21.36 -25.83
CA ILE A 520 -11.02 -20.34 -25.69
C ILE A 520 -10.46 -18.95 -25.35
N LEU A 521 -9.47 -18.87 -24.46
CA LEU A 521 -8.93 -17.59 -23.97
C LEU A 521 -7.65 -17.11 -24.67
N SER A 522 -7.00 -17.98 -25.45
CA SER A 522 -5.88 -17.56 -26.31
C SER A 522 -6.34 -16.62 -27.42
N GLU A 523 -5.51 -15.64 -27.75
CA GLU A 523 -5.83 -14.61 -28.74
C GLU A 523 -6.21 -15.18 -30.12
N ASN A 524 -5.53 -16.25 -30.55
CA ASN A 524 -5.68 -16.87 -31.86
C ASN A 524 -6.18 -18.32 -31.79
N ALA A 525 -6.89 -18.69 -30.71
CA ALA A 525 -7.39 -20.06 -30.49
C ALA A 525 -6.30 -21.15 -30.61
N CYS A 526 -5.04 -20.83 -30.32
CA CYS A 526 -3.89 -21.72 -30.46
C CYS A 526 -3.52 -22.43 -29.16
N GLY A 527 -4.23 -22.14 -28.05
CA GLY A 527 -3.93 -22.71 -26.74
C GLY A 527 -2.67 -22.13 -26.08
N ARG A 528 -2.15 -21.01 -26.59
CA ARG A 528 -0.93 -20.35 -26.10
C ARG A 528 -1.18 -18.86 -25.84
N ALA A 529 -0.34 -18.28 -24.99
CA ALA A 529 -0.31 -16.83 -24.74
C ALA A 529 -0.09 -16.04 -26.05
N PRO A 530 -0.55 -14.78 -26.13
CA PRO A 530 -1.19 -14.00 -25.07
C PRO A 530 -2.64 -14.43 -24.80
N TRP A 531 -3.05 -14.27 -23.55
CA TRP A 531 -4.42 -14.58 -23.12
C TRP A 531 -5.24 -13.31 -22.97
N LEU A 532 -6.41 -13.26 -23.60
CA LEU A 532 -7.26 -12.06 -23.62
C LEU A 532 -8.46 -12.23 -22.69
N TRP A 533 -8.69 -11.25 -21.81
CA TRP A 533 -9.83 -11.28 -20.90
C TRP A 533 -11.15 -10.81 -21.52
N TRP A 534 -11.07 -10.04 -22.60
CA TRP A 534 -12.23 -9.43 -23.25
C TRP A 534 -12.78 -10.33 -24.37
N PRO A 535 -14.10 -10.59 -24.43
CA PRO A 535 -14.71 -11.39 -25.48
C PRO A 535 -14.85 -10.54 -26.73
N TYR A 536 -14.06 -10.85 -27.75
CA TYR A 536 -14.33 -10.40 -29.11
C TYR A 536 -15.09 -11.52 -29.82
N LEU A 537 -16.16 -11.17 -30.56
CA LEU A 537 -16.97 -12.16 -31.28
C LEU A 537 -16.12 -13.02 -32.21
N GLY A 538 -15.18 -12.41 -32.95
CA GLY A 538 -14.29 -13.13 -33.86
C GLY A 538 -13.49 -14.24 -33.16
N ARG A 539 -13.07 -13.99 -31.91
CA ARG A 539 -12.40 -15.01 -31.08
C ARG A 539 -13.34 -16.14 -30.69
N VAL A 540 -14.57 -15.81 -30.28
CA VAL A 540 -15.58 -16.81 -29.91
C VAL A 540 -15.82 -17.75 -31.09
N LEU A 541 -16.02 -17.19 -32.30
CA LEU A 541 -16.24 -17.96 -33.51
C LEU A 541 -15.00 -18.79 -33.90
N LEU A 542 -13.80 -18.23 -33.78
CA LEU A 542 -12.56 -18.96 -34.06
C LEU A 542 -12.38 -20.13 -33.10
N ALA A 543 -12.58 -19.93 -31.79
CA ALA A 543 -12.48 -21.00 -30.81
C ALA A 543 -13.55 -22.08 -31.03
N ALA A 544 -14.78 -21.69 -31.36
CA ALA A 544 -15.87 -22.61 -31.70
C ALA A 544 -15.48 -23.49 -32.89
N LYS A 545 -14.95 -22.89 -33.96
CA LYS A 545 -14.45 -23.61 -35.14
C LYS A 545 -13.31 -24.58 -34.80
N VAL A 546 -12.30 -24.12 -34.06
CA VAL A 546 -11.11 -24.94 -33.72
C VAL A 546 -11.49 -26.14 -32.84
N LEU A 547 -12.42 -25.95 -31.91
CA LEU A 547 -12.87 -27.00 -30.99
C LEU A 547 -14.00 -27.87 -31.55
N GLY A 548 -14.61 -27.49 -32.67
CA GLY A 548 -15.79 -28.18 -33.24
C GLY A 548 -17.03 -28.04 -32.35
N ARG A 549 -17.20 -26.90 -31.70
CA ARG A 549 -18.29 -26.56 -30.76
C ARG A 549 -19.14 -25.41 -31.30
N THR A 550 -20.30 -25.14 -30.70
CA THR A 550 -21.10 -23.98 -31.12
C THR A 550 -20.59 -22.68 -30.48
N PRO A 551 -20.75 -21.52 -31.13
CA PRO A 551 -20.42 -20.22 -30.53
C PRO A 551 -21.08 -19.97 -29.18
N GLU A 552 -22.32 -20.43 -28.99
CA GLU A 552 -23.07 -20.34 -27.74
C GLU A 552 -22.36 -21.10 -26.63
N GLU A 553 -21.94 -22.36 -26.87
CA GLU A 553 -21.19 -23.14 -25.88
C GLU A 553 -19.87 -22.48 -25.47
N ILE A 554 -19.15 -21.87 -26.43
CA ILE A 554 -17.91 -21.13 -26.14
C ILE A 554 -18.20 -19.87 -25.34
N ASN A 555 -19.26 -19.16 -25.68
CA ASN A 555 -19.66 -17.93 -25.01
C ASN A 555 -20.14 -18.18 -23.58
N ASP A 556 -20.96 -19.21 -23.35
CA ASP A 556 -21.38 -19.67 -22.03
C ASP A 556 -20.16 -20.01 -21.16
N ARG A 557 -19.18 -20.70 -21.76
CA ARG A 557 -17.93 -21.05 -21.10
C ARG A 557 -17.10 -19.82 -20.72
N ILE A 558 -16.99 -18.83 -21.61
CA ILE A 558 -16.37 -17.53 -21.28
C ILE A 558 -17.14 -16.82 -20.16
N GLY A 559 -18.47 -16.91 -20.17
CA GLY A 559 -19.35 -16.37 -19.15
C GLY A 559 -19.06 -16.94 -17.77
N GLU A 560 -18.92 -18.27 -17.67
CA GLU A 560 -18.49 -18.97 -16.44
C GLU A 560 -17.12 -18.48 -15.97
N LEU A 561 -16.13 -18.44 -16.87
CA LEU A 561 -14.77 -18.00 -16.54
C LEU A 561 -14.72 -16.55 -16.03
N ARG A 562 -15.56 -15.67 -16.58
CA ARG A 562 -15.60 -14.24 -16.23
C ARG A 562 -16.56 -13.92 -15.07
N GLY A 563 -17.47 -14.83 -14.73
CA GLY A 563 -18.59 -14.56 -13.84
C GLY A 563 -19.60 -13.56 -14.43
N ARG A 564 -19.66 -13.44 -15.76
CA ARG A 564 -20.60 -12.54 -16.46
C ARG A 564 -20.92 -13.07 -17.86
N GLU A 565 -22.18 -13.36 -18.08
CA GLU A 565 -22.74 -13.71 -19.38
C GLU A 565 -22.72 -12.49 -20.31
N SER A 566 -22.43 -12.73 -21.59
CA SER A 566 -22.48 -11.72 -22.66
C SER A 566 -23.36 -12.28 -23.75
N ASP A 567 -24.38 -11.55 -24.20
CA ASP A 567 -25.25 -12.07 -25.26
C ASP A 567 -24.51 -12.06 -26.60
N LEU A 568 -24.65 -13.15 -27.36
CA LEU A 568 -24.20 -13.18 -28.75
C LEU A 568 -25.22 -12.42 -29.62
N PRO A 569 -24.78 -11.75 -30.69
CA PRO A 569 -25.71 -11.10 -31.61
C PRO A 569 -26.54 -12.14 -32.36
N ASP A 570 -27.81 -11.81 -32.62
CA ASP A 570 -28.70 -12.64 -33.44
C ASP A 570 -28.38 -12.48 -34.94
N ALA A 571 -27.34 -13.18 -35.38
CA ALA A 571 -26.83 -13.10 -36.75
C ALA A 571 -27.56 -14.04 -37.73
N GLY A 572 -28.64 -14.72 -37.30
CA GLY A 572 -29.31 -15.76 -38.10
C GLY A 572 -28.45 -17.01 -38.35
N GLY A 573 -27.47 -17.26 -37.47
CA GLY A 573 -26.42 -18.27 -37.61
C GLY A 573 -25.08 -17.67 -38.02
N PHE A 574 -23.98 -18.29 -37.62
CA PHE A 574 -22.61 -17.85 -37.92
C PHE A 574 -22.03 -18.64 -39.10
N GLU A 575 -21.37 -17.93 -40.01
CA GLU A 575 -20.70 -18.44 -41.20
C GLU A 575 -19.18 -18.54 -40.95
N GLU A 576 -18.49 -19.44 -41.65
CA GLU A 576 -17.03 -19.55 -41.53
C GLU A 576 -16.31 -18.26 -41.98
N GLU A 577 -16.92 -17.53 -42.92
CA GLU A 577 -16.45 -16.24 -43.41
C GLU A 577 -16.53 -15.14 -42.34
N ASP A 578 -17.40 -15.26 -41.32
CA ASP A 578 -17.53 -14.23 -40.28
C ASP A 578 -16.23 -14.06 -39.47
N ILE A 579 -15.47 -15.16 -39.26
CA ILE A 579 -14.17 -15.09 -38.58
C ILE A 579 -13.20 -14.22 -39.40
N LEU A 580 -13.25 -14.33 -40.72
CA LEU A 580 -12.47 -13.52 -41.65
C LEU A 580 -12.90 -12.05 -41.57
N LEU A 581 -14.22 -11.80 -41.61
CA LEU A 581 -14.79 -10.45 -41.57
C LEU A 581 -14.51 -9.72 -40.25
N LEU A 582 -14.39 -10.44 -39.13
CA LEU A 582 -14.16 -9.87 -37.80
C LEU A 582 -12.67 -9.66 -37.49
N SER A 583 -11.76 -10.19 -38.30
CA SER A 583 -10.31 -9.95 -38.22
C SER A 583 -9.96 -8.63 -38.89
N GLU A 584 -9.26 -7.72 -38.21
CA GLU A 584 -8.89 -6.40 -38.77
C GLU A 584 -8.04 -6.51 -40.05
N GLU A 585 -7.24 -7.57 -40.17
CA GLU A 585 -6.39 -7.82 -41.33
C GLU A 585 -6.99 -8.79 -42.35
N LEU A 586 -8.20 -9.28 -42.10
CA LEU A 586 -8.89 -10.26 -42.96
C LEU A 586 -8.06 -11.52 -43.15
N ASP A 587 -7.43 -12.01 -42.10
CA ASP A 587 -6.62 -13.24 -42.10
C ASP A 587 -7.17 -14.30 -41.13
N ALA A 588 -8.37 -14.06 -40.59
CA ALA A 588 -9.04 -14.87 -39.57
C ALA A 588 -8.24 -15.00 -38.26
N ARG A 589 -7.42 -13.99 -37.95
CA ARG A 589 -6.64 -13.87 -36.71
C ARG A 589 -6.82 -12.50 -36.08
N ALA A 590 -6.38 -12.38 -34.83
CA ALA A 590 -6.31 -11.10 -34.15
C ALA A 590 -5.32 -10.14 -34.85
N PRO A 591 -5.48 -8.81 -34.71
CA PRO A 591 -6.49 -8.12 -33.89
C PRO A 591 -7.91 -8.24 -34.43
N TRP A 592 -8.89 -8.23 -33.53
CA TRP A 592 -10.31 -8.35 -33.83
C TRP A 592 -10.97 -6.97 -33.86
N LEU A 593 -11.92 -6.76 -34.78
CA LEU A 593 -12.67 -5.51 -34.86
C LEU A 593 -13.31 -5.18 -33.51
N SER A 594 -13.13 -3.93 -33.07
CA SER A 594 -13.87 -3.37 -31.94
C SER A 594 -15.24 -2.83 -32.36
N GLU A 595 -16.23 -2.88 -31.47
CA GLU A 595 -17.61 -2.38 -31.71
C GLU A 595 -17.67 -0.89 -32.09
N ARG A 596 -16.61 -0.10 -31.84
CA ARG A 596 -16.59 1.37 -32.00
C ARG A 596 -15.37 1.91 -32.77
N GLY A 597 -14.79 1.12 -33.67
CA GLY A 597 -13.63 1.53 -34.48
C GLY A 597 -13.97 2.57 -35.56
N ALA A 598 -13.12 3.60 -35.72
CA ALA A 598 -13.34 4.73 -36.64
C ALA A 598 -13.03 4.45 -38.14
N SER A 599 -12.84 3.20 -38.54
CA SER A 599 -12.43 2.81 -39.91
C SER A 599 -13.21 1.62 -40.48
N LEU A 600 -14.45 1.39 -40.02
CA LEU A 600 -15.29 0.27 -40.47
C LEU A 600 -15.56 0.25 -41.99
N LEU A 601 -15.61 1.40 -42.67
CA LEU A 601 -15.89 1.44 -44.12
C LEU A 601 -14.71 0.98 -44.98
N GLU A 602 -13.48 1.32 -44.59
CA GLU A 602 -12.27 0.81 -45.24
C GLU A 602 -12.19 -0.70 -45.09
N HIS A 603 -12.49 -1.19 -43.89
CA HIS A 603 -12.58 -2.61 -43.61
C HIS A 603 -13.60 -3.32 -44.49
N VAL A 604 -14.81 -2.76 -44.64
CA VAL A 604 -15.87 -3.27 -45.52
C VAL A 604 -15.38 -3.44 -46.96
N LEU A 605 -14.64 -2.46 -47.49
CA LEU A 605 -14.12 -2.50 -48.86
C LEU A 605 -13.01 -3.54 -49.04
N ARG A 606 -12.09 -3.64 -48.07
CA ARG A 606 -11.06 -4.68 -48.04
C ARG A 606 -11.71 -6.06 -48.00
N ALA A 607 -12.70 -6.24 -47.13
CA ALA A 607 -13.46 -7.49 -46.98
C ALA A 607 -14.18 -7.85 -48.29
N ALA A 608 -14.93 -6.92 -48.87
CA ALA A 608 -15.62 -7.11 -50.14
C ALA A 608 -14.67 -7.55 -51.28
N ARG A 609 -13.45 -6.99 -51.31
CA ARG A 609 -12.40 -7.39 -52.28
C ARG A 609 -11.89 -8.81 -52.03
N VAL A 610 -11.70 -9.20 -50.77
CA VAL A 610 -11.18 -10.53 -50.40
C VAL A 610 -12.24 -11.62 -50.62
N THR A 611 -13.50 -11.35 -50.29
CA THR A 611 -14.58 -12.34 -50.34
C THR A 611 -15.33 -12.35 -51.66
N GLY A 612 -15.20 -11.28 -52.46
CA GLY A 612 -15.91 -11.11 -53.73
C GLY A 612 -17.38 -10.66 -53.57
N ARG A 613 -17.82 -10.36 -52.35
CA ARG A 613 -19.16 -9.83 -52.06
C ARG A 613 -19.22 -8.32 -52.30
N SER A 614 -20.42 -7.77 -52.43
CA SER A 614 -20.60 -6.31 -52.51
C SER A 614 -20.34 -5.64 -51.15
N PRO A 615 -19.91 -4.37 -51.12
CA PRO A 615 -19.73 -3.63 -49.86
C PRO A 615 -21.01 -3.57 -49.01
N GLN A 616 -22.17 -3.52 -49.66
CA GLN A 616 -23.47 -3.52 -49.00
C GLN A 616 -23.72 -4.84 -48.24
N GLU A 617 -23.48 -5.98 -48.87
CA GLU A 617 -23.64 -7.30 -48.23
C GLU A 617 -22.69 -7.48 -47.05
N ILE A 618 -21.45 -6.97 -47.16
CA ILE A 618 -20.49 -7.00 -46.05
C ILE A 618 -20.96 -6.11 -44.89
N GLY A 619 -21.45 -4.89 -45.17
CA GLY A 619 -21.97 -3.99 -44.14
C GLY A 619 -23.19 -4.55 -43.41
N GLU A 620 -24.12 -5.14 -44.16
CA GLU A 620 -25.29 -5.85 -43.61
C GLU A 620 -24.85 -7.03 -42.73
N ARG A 621 -23.86 -7.80 -43.17
CA ARG A 621 -23.34 -8.93 -42.39
C ARG A 621 -22.66 -8.46 -41.10
N LEU A 622 -21.80 -7.44 -41.15
CA LEU A 622 -21.17 -6.86 -39.95
C LEU A 622 -22.20 -6.27 -38.98
N THR A 623 -23.30 -5.70 -39.50
CA THR A 623 -24.42 -5.21 -38.69
C THR A 623 -25.12 -6.35 -37.94
N LEU A 624 -25.38 -7.47 -38.62
CA LEU A 624 -25.90 -8.68 -37.98
C LEU A 624 -24.95 -9.27 -36.93
N LEU A 625 -23.63 -9.07 -37.10
CA LEU A 625 -22.59 -9.45 -36.14
C LEU A 625 -22.42 -8.43 -34.99
N GLY A 626 -23.30 -7.41 -34.90
CA GLY A 626 -23.33 -6.46 -33.79
C GLY A 626 -22.45 -5.22 -33.96
N HIS A 627 -21.88 -4.98 -35.15
CA HIS A 627 -21.13 -3.76 -35.43
C HIS A 627 -22.02 -2.68 -36.04
N GLU A 628 -21.90 -1.44 -35.58
CA GLU A 628 -22.63 -0.31 -36.17
C GLU A 628 -21.96 0.13 -37.48
N VAL A 629 -22.41 -0.40 -38.62
CA VAL A 629 -21.85 -0.08 -39.95
C VAL A 629 -22.89 0.61 -40.82
N GLN A 630 -22.56 1.80 -41.32
CA GLN A 630 -23.36 2.50 -42.33
C GLN A 630 -22.60 2.49 -43.65
N VAL A 631 -23.11 1.73 -44.62
CA VAL A 631 -22.53 1.65 -45.97
C VAL A 631 -23.33 2.54 -46.92
N PRO A 632 -22.71 3.55 -47.56
CA PRO A 632 -23.38 4.34 -48.58
C PRO A 632 -23.84 3.44 -49.75
N PRO A 633 -25.09 3.55 -50.23
CA PRO A 633 -25.61 2.68 -51.31
C PRO A 633 -24.82 2.75 -52.62
N ALA A 634 -24.11 3.87 -52.85
CA ALA A 634 -23.29 4.08 -54.03
C ALA A 634 -21.87 3.48 -53.92
N LEU A 635 -21.48 2.92 -52.77
CA LEU A 635 -20.13 2.43 -52.51
C LEU A 635 -19.80 1.18 -53.34
N ASP A 636 -18.68 1.22 -54.06
CA ASP A 636 -18.19 0.11 -54.89
C ASP A 636 -16.78 -0.34 -54.43
N VAL A 637 -16.44 -1.61 -54.67
CA VAL A 637 -15.14 -2.20 -54.30
C VAL A 637 -13.94 -1.44 -54.91
N ARG A 638 -14.16 -0.76 -56.05
CA ARG A 638 -13.14 0.08 -56.72
C ARG A 638 -12.89 1.42 -56.03
N ASP A 639 -13.69 1.78 -55.03
CA ASP A 639 -13.50 3.00 -54.24
C ASP A 639 -12.50 2.79 -53.09
N GLY A 640 -11.99 1.57 -52.86
CA GLY A 640 -10.97 1.30 -51.83
C GLY A 640 -9.76 2.25 -51.92
N ASP A 641 -9.20 2.40 -53.12
CA ASP A 641 -8.02 3.23 -53.36
C ASP A 641 -8.29 4.74 -53.14
N LEU A 642 -9.56 5.15 -53.21
CA LEU A 642 -10.01 6.53 -52.95
C LEU A 642 -10.08 6.80 -51.44
N LEU A 643 -10.49 5.79 -50.66
CA LEU A 643 -10.77 5.93 -49.22
C LEU A 643 -9.57 5.61 -48.32
N GLU A 644 -8.69 4.70 -48.71
CA GLU A 644 -7.41 4.41 -48.00
C GLU A 644 -6.54 5.67 -47.85
N LEU A 645 -6.67 6.60 -48.79
CA LEU A 645 -5.94 7.86 -48.83
C LEU A 645 -6.53 8.96 -47.94
N ILE A 646 -7.74 8.78 -47.44
CA ILE A 646 -8.44 9.71 -46.57
C ILE A 646 -8.36 9.14 -45.16
N THR A 647 -7.21 9.33 -44.52
CA THR A 647 -6.81 8.71 -43.23
C THR A 647 -7.74 8.96 -42.04
N ARG A 648 -8.85 9.71 -42.18
CA ARG A 648 -9.85 9.96 -41.13
C ARG A 648 -11.26 10.16 -41.71
N PHE A 649 -12.02 9.08 -41.84
CA PHE A 649 -13.45 9.15 -42.10
C PHE A 649 -14.18 9.94 -41.00
N GLY A 650 -15.14 10.79 -41.38
CA GLY A 650 -15.90 11.64 -40.45
C GLY A 650 -15.30 13.02 -40.15
N LYS A 651 -14.18 13.39 -40.79
CA LYS A 651 -13.71 14.78 -40.86
C LYS A 651 -13.92 15.34 -42.27
N PRO A 652 -14.25 16.62 -42.42
CA PRO A 652 -14.34 17.25 -43.74
C PRO A 652 -13.00 17.10 -44.46
N VAL A 653 -13.06 16.61 -45.70
CA VAL A 653 -11.89 16.30 -46.52
C VAL A 653 -11.35 17.61 -47.08
N GLY A 654 -10.07 17.93 -46.87
CA GLY A 654 -9.49 19.16 -47.40
C GLY A 654 -9.29 19.08 -48.93
N ALA A 655 -9.18 20.24 -49.59
CA ALA A 655 -8.81 20.29 -51.00
C ALA A 655 -7.45 19.61 -51.29
N ALA A 656 -6.52 19.65 -50.32
CA ALA A 656 -5.24 18.96 -50.40
C ALA A 656 -5.40 17.43 -50.47
N ASP A 657 -6.35 16.87 -49.73
CA ASP A 657 -6.63 15.43 -49.72
C ASP A 657 -7.24 14.99 -51.07
N VAL A 658 -8.20 15.76 -51.60
CA VAL A 658 -8.78 15.53 -52.94
C VAL A 658 -7.69 15.52 -54.03
N LEU A 659 -6.76 16.48 -53.98
CA LEU A 659 -5.64 16.55 -54.93
C LEU A 659 -4.66 15.37 -54.76
N ALA A 660 -4.37 14.96 -53.52
CA ALA A 660 -3.51 13.82 -53.24
C ALA A 660 -4.12 12.51 -53.77
N VAL A 661 -5.42 12.30 -53.55
CA VAL A 661 -6.18 11.16 -54.07
C VAL A 661 -6.20 11.17 -55.60
N ALA A 662 -6.49 12.32 -56.22
CA ALA A 662 -6.49 12.46 -57.68
C ALA A 662 -5.12 12.14 -58.29
N SER A 663 -4.04 12.64 -57.69
CA SER A 663 -2.68 12.38 -58.14
C SER A 663 -2.30 10.90 -58.05
N ARG A 664 -2.75 10.18 -57.02
CA ARG A 664 -2.42 8.76 -56.83
C ARG A 664 -3.28 7.82 -57.66
N THR A 665 -4.57 8.13 -57.81
CA THR A 665 -5.53 7.30 -58.56
C THR A 665 -5.53 7.60 -60.07
N GLY A 666 -4.88 8.68 -60.51
CA GLY A 666 -4.89 9.14 -61.90
C GLY A 666 -6.24 9.71 -62.36
N ARG A 667 -7.19 9.90 -61.43
CA ARG A 667 -8.47 10.57 -61.66
C ARG A 667 -8.27 12.09 -61.64
N SER A 668 -9.15 12.84 -62.30
CA SER A 668 -9.17 14.30 -62.14
C SER A 668 -9.66 14.68 -60.74
N PRO A 669 -9.20 15.79 -60.14
CA PRO A 669 -9.73 16.28 -58.87
C PRO A 669 -11.25 16.48 -58.86
N ALA A 670 -11.84 16.88 -60.00
CA ALA A 670 -13.30 16.96 -60.15
C ALA A 670 -13.99 15.59 -60.04
N GLU A 671 -13.45 14.56 -60.69
CA GLU A 671 -13.96 13.18 -60.59
C GLU A 671 -13.83 12.63 -59.17
N VAL A 672 -12.72 12.92 -58.47
CA VAL A 672 -12.53 12.52 -57.06
C VAL A 672 -13.52 13.22 -56.15
N ALA A 673 -13.67 14.54 -56.27
CA ALA A 673 -14.60 15.32 -55.46
C ALA A 673 -16.06 14.90 -55.71
N ALA A 674 -16.45 14.66 -56.97
CA ALA A 674 -17.78 14.15 -57.31
C ALA A 674 -18.03 12.77 -56.68
N ARG A 675 -17.06 11.85 -56.82
CA ARG A 675 -17.19 10.50 -56.25
C ARG A 675 -17.25 10.52 -54.72
N LEU A 676 -16.44 11.34 -54.05
CA LEU A 676 -16.51 11.48 -52.59
C LEU A 676 -17.86 12.01 -52.11
N ARG A 677 -18.46 12.97 -52.82
CA ARG A 677 -19.82 13.46 -52.51
C ARG A 677 -20.89 12.41 -52.72
N GLU A 678 -20.77 11.56 -53.75
CA GLU A 678 -21.68 10.41 -53.94
C GLU A 678 -21.60 9.40 -52.80
N LEU A 679 -20.45 9.32 -52.11
CA LEU A 679 -20.22 8.48 -50.93
C LEU A 679 -20.57 9.20 -49.61
N ASP A 680 -21.29 10.32 -49.69
CA ASP A 680 -21.71 11.16 -48.55
C ASP A 680 -20.53 11.74 -47.73
N VAL A 681 -19.37 11.90 -48.36
CA VAL A 681 -18.20 12.55 -47.75
C VAL A 681 -18.25 14.05 -48.00
N GLU A 682 -18.16 14.84 -46.93
CA GLU A 682 -18.14 16.31 -47.04
C GLU A 682 -16.83 16.78 -47.71
N VAL A 683 -16.97 17.35 -48.91
CA VAL A 683 -15.87 17.91 -49.70
C VAL A 683 -16.14 19.41 -49.94
N PRO A 684 -15.13 20.30 -49.75
CA PRO A 684 -15.26 21.73 -49.98
C PRO A 684 -15.88 22.05 -51.34
N ASP A 685 -16.78 23.02 -51.35
CA ASP A 685 -17.39 23.52 -52.58
C ASP A 685 -16.40 24.42 -53.32
N LEU A 686 -15.51 23.79 -54.08
CA LEU A 686 -14.49 24.42 -54.92
C LEU A 686 -14.64 23.94 -56.36
N ASP A 687 -14.24 24.79 -57.30
CA ASP A 687 -14.14 24.44 -58.71
C ASP A 687 -12.87 23.60 -58.96
N TYR A 688 -13.00 22.29 -58.70
CA TYR A 688 -11.90 21.35 -58.91
C TYR A 688 -11.63 21.13 -60.40
N PRO A 689 -10.36 21.09 -60.83
CA PRO A 689 -10.03 20.92 -62.24
C PRO A 689 -10.50 19.55 -62.77
N THR A 690 -11.09 19.57 -63.98
CA THR A 690 -11.51 18.37 -64.73
C THR A 690 -10.37 17.69 -65.48
N ARG A 691 -9.21 18.36 -65.59
CA ARG A 691 -8.03 17.77 -66.22
C ARG A 691 -7.36 16.79 -65.28
N ARG A 692 -7.05 15.59 -65.77
CA ARG A 692 -6.21 14.63 -65.05
C ARG A 692 -4.85 15.27 -64.77
N PRO A 693 -4.30 15.12 -63.56
CA PRO A 693 -2.92 15.51 -63.29
C PRO A 693 -2.02 14.86 -64.33
N ALA A 694 -1.06 15.60 -64.87
CA ALA A 694 -0.01 14.97 -65.68
C ALA A 694 0.64 13.88 -64.82
N PRO A 695 0.89 12.67 -65.35
CA PRO A 695 1.51 11.60 -64.57
C PRO A 695 2.78 12.16 -63.93
N THR A 696 2.87 12.09 -62.61
CA THR A 696 4.08 12.53 -61.92
C THR A 696 5.23 11.73 -62.51
N PRO A 697 6.25 12.37 -63.12
CA PRO A 697 7.37 11.64 -63.67
C PRO A 697 7.97 10.76 -62.56
N PRO A 698 8.37 9.52 -62.86
CA PRO A 698 8.94 8.63 -61.85
C PRO A 698 10.07 9.39 -61.15
N ARG A 699 10.03 9.46 -59.81
CA ARG A 699 11.15 9.99 -59.05
C ARG A 699 12.37 9.18 -59.46
N LEU A 700 13.36 9.84 -60.06
CA LEU A 700 14.65 9.21 -60.33
C LEU A 700 15.18 8.65 -58.99
N PRO A 701 15.78 7.44 -59.02
CA PRO A 701 16.15 6.70 -57.82
C PRO A 701 17.08 7.47 -56.87
#